data_AF-E4U9Z7-F1
#
_entry.id   AF-E4U9Z7-F1
#
_cell.length_a   1.000
_cell.length_b   1.000
_cell.length_c   1.000
_cell.angle_alpha   90.00
_cell.angle_beta   90.00
_cell.angle_gamma   90.00
#
_symmetry.space_group_name_H-M   'P 1'
#
loop_
_entity.id
_entity.type
_entity.pdbx_description
1 polymer ?
#
loop_
_entity_poly.entity_id
_entity_poly.type
_entity_poly.pdbx_seq_one_letter_code
_entity_poly.pdbx_strand_id
1 'polypeptide(L)'
;MKKLFYLAGLLLLLAACSTGVVPPKTGAPGSNDGAPAVDVTKQYVLGQVIVGYRDAADLDTILNALGGSLISDWAPIKAALVALPDGMSVEKALGMLERRGDVRYAVPNRLVKEPEPVSTVNTTGMGVGALADSPYSDPDFDKQWMHRQMNTPDAWGAGITGAGVRIAIHDDFIDHTHPDLQANIAYPGFYGTTGELICPDTPHNGLGTHGTSVAGTAAAVANDIGGRGIAYGASIVPIAIDHPVEGYLTLSGIVNGGLFAIYGPDGLGITVPDGCGDGYSPPPGRPYVDVLNMSWGSGAYDQVIKDLMDWMLSSGIVLVTSAGNTPTTGFAEPAWHPGLITVAATRADGQRTDFSNRGVHLDVAAPGQNIWVPTTRQCILDDPTGASCTGNEDDYTYIAGTSFSSPATAGAVALILEAAGGPGSLDARQVRAILTQTAWDANADTLPGFDEDLGWGIVDAGAAVVKAKTIADGSEPAPAAGANLYVDVVDANTGTPLPMTSVTLVPLDDQGNPLPDRPILPTQTTGTGLFGDGTAMFLQIDPGYYRVMVGGPHKKSGVAPGAAEGIVLVSSGSQGFTVPLNIQLPSDPYEPNDSASTATPVTAGTTYKGIIYNPDTGSDVDFYALTVTAGSEYVLNTESLSGQMDLAITVYASDGTTVIASNDNNQSFTGDAWVSFTASANGTVYIRVEDLNGSSSPFNGYALDIASPVVAESEPNGSASVSGTNISSVDFTNAQGVALGSAVNASISPAGDDDIFMLTLTAGTTLVVDVETVNSGEPDTMLAVYDSAGNQVAFNDDFTGRESRLEFTPSADGTYYVLVTAWDGDAGGSTTGNYVLSLTQLDVP
;
A
#
# COMPACT_ATOMS: atom_id res chain seq x y z
N MET A 1 -6.81 -58.83 18.55
CA MET A 1 -8.25 -59.22 18.54
C MET A 1 -9.04 -57.94 18.33
N LYS A 2 -9.39 -57.59 17.08
CA LYS A 2 -10.68 -57.85 16.42
C LYS A 2 -11.91 -57.35 17.21
N LYS A 3 -12.58 -56.33 16.62
CA LYS A 3 -14.05 -56.12 16.49
C LYS A 3 -14.74 -55.50 17.74
N LEU A 4 -15.79 -54.65 17.70
CA LEU A 4 -16.70 -54.19 16.64
C LEU A 4 -17.73 -53.15 17.20
N PHE A 5 -18.04 -52.10 16.43
CA PHE A 5 -19.37 -51.53 16.04
C PHE A 5 -20.41 -50.81 16.96
N TYR A 6 -20.89 -49.69 16.36
CA TYR A 6 -22.22 -49.02 16.31
C TYR A 6 -22.71 -48.19 17.54
N LEU A 7 -22.82 -46.85 17.45
CA LEU A 7 -23.85 -45.96 16.84
C LEU A 7 -24.99 -45.58 17.82
N ALA A 8 -25.11 -44.27 18.09
CA ALA A 8 -26.32 -43.46 17.88
C ALA A 8 -26.40 -42.30 18.89
N GLY A 9 -26.53 -41.08 18.36
CA GLY A 9 -27.30 -40.01 19.01
C GLY A 9 -26.50 -38.90 19.69
N LEU A 10 -26.01 -37.94 18.91
CA LEU A 10 -26.29 -36.52 19.18
C LEU A 10 -26.00 -35.69 17.91
N LEU A 11 -27.03 -35.52 17.09
CA LEU A 11 -27.14 -34.40 16.15
C LEU A 11 -27.77 -33.25 16.95
N LEU A 12 -27.09 -32.12 17.10
CA LEU A 12 -27.68 -30.78 17.16
C LEU A 12 -26.56 -29.72 17.20
N LEU A 13 -26.54 -28.88 16.16
CA LEU A 13 -26.01 -27.52 16.07
C LEU A 13 -24.49 -27.31 16.13
N LEU A 14 -23.81 -27.68 15.04
CA LEU A 14 -22.71 -26.88 14.49
C LEU A 14 -23.26 -26.19 13.24
N ALA A 15 -23.70 -24.95 13.40
CA ALA A 15 -23.89 -24.07 12.27
C ALA A 15 -22.50 -23.75 11.72
N ALA A 16 -22.17 -24.32 10.57
CA ALA A 16 -21.03 -23.93 9.80
C ALA A 16 -21.24 -22.48 9.34
N CYS A 17 -20.42 -21.54 9.84
CA CYS A 17 -20.13 -20.34 9.09
C CYS A 17 -19.27 -20.76 7.89
N SER A 18 -19.91 -21.17 6.80
CA SER A 18 -19.28 -21.15 5.49
C SER A 18 -19.17 -19.68 5.09
N THR A 19 -17.96 -19.13 5.14
CA THR A 19 -17.59 -17.89 4.48
C THR A 19 -17.76 -18.10 2.97
N GLY A 20 -18.97 -17.83 2.47
CA GLY A 20 -19.26 -17.87 1.05
C GLY A 20 -18.54 -16.71 0.38
N VAL A 21 -17.49 -17.01 -0.39
CA VAL A 21 -16.93 -16.11 -1.38
C VAL A 21 -18.07 -15.69 -2.31
N VAL A 22 -18.39 -14.39 -2.34
CA VAL A 22 -19.41 -13.84 -3.23
C VAL A 22 -18.76 -13.62 -4.61
N PRO A 23 -19.24 -14.24 -5.70
CA PRO A 23 -18.73 -13.94 -7.03
C PRO A 23 -19.14 -12.51 -7.47
N PRO A 24 -18.30 -11.80 -8.23
CA PRO A 24 -18.57 -10.42 -8.65
C PRO A 24 -19.89 -10.30 -9.46
N LYS A 25 -20.63 -9.20 -9.23
CA LYS A 25 -21.89 -8.89 -9.92
C LYS A 25 -21.64 -8.64 -11.43
N THR A 26 -22.18 -9.50 -12.30
CA THR A 26 -22.07 -9.42 -13.77
C THR A 26 -23.09 -8.46 -14.40
N GLY A 27 -22.69 -7.62 -15.37
CA GLY A 27 -23.61 -6.69 -16.07
C GLY A 27 -23.48 -6.64 -17.60
N ALA A 28 -24.29 -7.44 -18.32
CA ALA A 28 -24.77 -7.32 -19.73
C ALA A 28 -23.79 -7.30 -20.96
N PRO A 29 -24.09 -8.06 -22.04
CA PRO A 29 -23.11 -8.67 -22.94
C PRO A 29 -22.54 -7.72 -24.02
N GLY A 30 -21.21 -7.78 -24.17
CA GLY A 30 -20.44 -7.10 -25.23
C GLY A 30 -19.06 -6.61 -24.77
N SER A 31 -18.83 -6.51 -23.45
CA SER A 31 -17.67 -5.88 -22.83
C SER A 31 -17.49 -6.32 -21.35
N ASN A 32 -17.64 -7.61 -21.05
CA ASN A 32 -17.65 -8.12 -19.67
C ASN A 32 -16.76 -9.34 -19.47
N ASP A 33 -15.66 -9.11 -18.78
CA ASP A 33 -14.68 -10.05 -18.24
C ASP A 33 -14.78 -10.14 -16.70
N GLY A 34 -15.79 -9.51 -16.08
CA GLY A 34 -16.06 -9.63 -14.63
C GLY A 34 -15.19 -8.73 -13.74
N ALA A 35 -14.39 -7.84 -14.33
CA ALA A 35 -13.59 -6.87 -13.59
C ALA A 35 -14.45 -5.78 -12.90
N PRO A 36 -13.99 -5.25 -11.76
CA PRO A 36 -14.73 -4.23 -11.00
C PRO A 36 -14.74 -2.86 -11.70
N ALA A 37 -15.73 -2.03 -11.39
CA ALA A 37 -15.82 -0.67 -11.94
C ALA A 37 -14.71 0.24 -11.36
N VAL A 38 -14.26 1.25 -12.12
CA VAL A 38 -13.13 2.12 -11.73
C VAL A 38 -13.47 3.61 -11.84
N ASP A 39 -12.81 4.43 -11.03
CA ASP A 39 -12.73 5.88 -11.20
C ASP A 39 -11.36 6.24 -11.78
N VAL A 40 -11.32 6.53 -13.08
CA VAL A 40 -10.08 6.91 -13.78
C VAL A 40 -9.58 8.31 -13.41
N THR A 41 -10.43 9.18 -12.87
CA THR A 41 -10.04 10.53 -12.44
C THR A 41 -9.32 10.45 -11.10
N LYS A 42 -9.82 9.61 -10.19
CA LYS A 42 -9.23 9.38 -8.87
C LYS A 42 -8.22 8.22 -8.85
N GLN A 43 -8.12 7.47 -9.95
CA GLN A 43 -7.19 6.38 -10.18
C GLN A 43 -7.31 5.23 -9.18
N TYR A 44 -8.53 4.73 -8.94
CA TYR A 44 -8.75 3.53 -8.14
C TYR A 44 -10.01 2.76 -8.57
N VAL A 45 -10.12 1.52 -8.10
CA VAL A 45 -11.30 0.65 -8.27
C VAL A 45 -12.40 1.08 -7.29
N LEU A 46 -13.61 1.31 -7.80
CA LEU A 46 -14.78 1.71 -7.00
C LEU A 46 -15.22 0.57 -6.06
N GLY A 47 -15.62 0.94 -4.84
CA GLY A 47 -16.15 -0.02 -3.87
C GLY A 47 -15.13 -1.03 -3.36
N GLN A 48 -13.83 -0.77 -3.50
CA GLN A 48 -12.78 -1.65 -3.02
C GLN A 48 -11.67 -0.90 -2.28
N VAL A 49 -11.27 -1.45 -1.13
CA VAL A 49 -10.11 -0.98 -0.36
C VAL A 49 -9.18 -2.14 -0.06
N ILE A 50 -7.89 -1.82 0.07
CA ILE A 50 -6.88 -2.75 0.57
C ILE A 50 -6.57 -2.36 2.01
N VAL A 51 -6.63 -3.34 2.91
CA VAL A 51 -6.36 -3.17 4.33
C VAL A 51 -5.22 -4.07 4.77
N GLY A 52 -4.21 -3.50 5.45
CA GLY A 52 -3.22 -4.25 6.20
C GLY A 52 -3.74 -4.49 7.61
N TYR A 53 -3.76 -5.74 8.07
CA TYR A 53 -4.21 -6.16 9.40
C TYR A 53 -3.06 -6.81 10.18
N ARG A 54 -3.20 -7.08 11.49
CA ARG A 54 -2.14 -7.73 12.29
C ARG A 54 -2.35 -9.22 12.48
N ASP A 55 -3.60 -9.63 12.65
CA ASP A 55 -4.06 -11.01 12.71
C ASP A 55 -5.49 -11.17 12.17
N ALA A 56 -6.00 -12.40 12.17
CA ALA A 56 -7.32 -12.71 11.62
C ALA A 56 -8.47 -12.08 12.41
N ALA A 57 -8.32 -11.86 13.73
CA ALA A 57 -9.35 -11.23 14.54
C ALA A 57 -9.48 -9.73 14.21
N ASP A 58 -8.35 -9.07 13.96
CA ASP A 58 -8.31 -7.71 13.44
C ASP A 58 -9.03 -7.61 12.08
N LEU A 59 -8.76 -8.55 11.16
CA LEU A 59 -9.44 -8.57 9.86
C LEU A 59 -10.97 -8.72 10.01
N ASP A 60 -11.44 -9.63 10.87
CA ASP A 60 -12.87 -9.79 11.13
C ASP A 60 -13.49 -8.50 11.69
N THR A 61 -12.78 -7.81 12.58
CA THR A 61 -13.22 -6.54 13.18
C THR A 61 -13.31 -5.44 12.12
N ILE A 62 -12.32 -5.34 11.23
CA ILE A 62 -12.30 -4.41 10.10
C ILE A 62 -13.48 -4.65 9.14
N LEU A 63 -13.72 -5.91 8.75
CA LEU A 63 -14.82 -6.27 7.85
C LEU A 63 -16.19 -5.90 8.42
N ASN A 64 -16.39 -6.18 9.72
CA ASN A 64 -17.61 -5.81 10.42
C ASN A 64 -17.80 -4.29 10.48
N ALA A 65 -16.73 -3.53 10.78
CA ALA A 65 -16.79 -2.08 10.86
C ALA A 65 -17.17 -1.43 9.52
N LEU A 66 -16.64 -1.94 8.41
CA LEU A 66 -16.98 -1.45 7.07
C LEU A 66 -18.38 -1.90 6.61
N GLY A 67 -19.01 -2.89 7.28
CA GLY A 67 -20.12 -3.64 6.69
C GLY A 67 -19.73 -4.29 5.35
N GLY A 68 -18.41 -4.50 5.15
CA GLY A 68 -17.82 -4.95 3.90
C GLY A 68 -17.77 -6.47 3.83
N SER A 69 -17.31 -6.98 2.70
CA SER A 69 -17.06 -8.41 2.51
C SER A 69 -15.67 -8.65 1.96
N LEU A 70 -15.05 -9.73 2.41
CA LEU A 70 -13.72 -10.14 1.97
C LEU A 70 -13.77 -10.59 0.50
N ILE A 71 -12.96 -9.96 -0.36
CA ILE A 71 -12.72 -10.43 -1.73
C ILE A 71 -11.53 -11.38 -1.74
N SER A 72 -10.42 -10.99 -1.11
CA SER A 72 -9.21 -11.79 -1.05
C SER A 72 -8.48 -11.57 0.26
N ASP A 73 -8.05 -12.66 0.90
CA ASP A 73 -7.16 -12.62 2.05
C ASP A 73 -5.74 -12.99 1.63
N TRP A 74 -4.83 -12.04 1.74
CA TRP A 74 -3.41 -12.17 1.47
C TRP A 74 -2.65 -12.42 2.79
N ALA A 75 -3.06 -13.45 3.51
CA ALA A 75 -2.54 -13.81 4.82
C ALA A 75 -1.01 -13.84 4.96
N PRO A 76 -0.22 -14.32 3.97
CA PRO A 76 1.25 -14.28 4.06
C PRO A 76 1.83 -12.86 4.24
N ILE A 77 1.12 -11.85 3.73
CA ILE A 77 1.50 -10.43 3.85
C ILE A 77 0.57 -9.64 4.78
N LYS A 78 -0.29 -10.34 5.54
CA LYS A 78 -1.28 -9.79 6.47
C LYS A 78 -2.10 -8.63 5.88
N ALA A 79 -2.54 -8.79 4.64
CA ALA A 79 -3.35 -7.78 3.96
C ALA A 79 -4.58 -8.43 3.33
N ALA A 80 -5.61 -7.65 3.07
CA ALA A 80 -6.84 -8.12 2.45
C ALA A 80 -7.39 -7.10 1.47
N LEU A 81 -8.03 -7.60 0.41
CA LEU A 81 -8.90 -6.83 -0.47
C LEU A 81 -10.34 -6.95 0.02
N VAL A 82 -10.96 -5.82 0.29
CA VAL A 82 -12.31 -5.73 0.87
C VAL A 82 -13.26 -5.04 -0.11
N ALA A 83 -14.39 -5.68 -0.38
CA ALA A 83 -15.54 -5.06 -1.05
C ALA A 83 -16.31 -4.21 -0.04
N LEU A 84 -16.55 -2.96 -0.40
CA LEU A 84 -17.39 -2.04 0.35
C LEU A 84 -18.88 -2.33 0.08
N PRO A 85 -19.77 -2.11 1.06
CA PRO A 85 -21.22 -2.22 0.84
C PRO A 85 -21.71 -1.22 -0.22
N ASP A 86 -22.84 -1.55 -0.86
CA ASP A 86 -23.45 -0.73 -1.91
C ASP A 86 -23.64 0.71 -1.37
N GLY A 87 -23.01 1.67 -2.06
CA GLY A 87 -23.05 3.12 -1.86
C GLY A 87 -21.98 3.72 -0.92
N MET A 88 -21.23 2.91 -0.15
CA MET A 88 -20.05 3.40 0.59
C MET A 88 -18.94 3.85 -0.37
N SER A 89 -18.45 5.08 -0.21
CA SER A 89 -17.32 5.59 -0.99
C SER A 89 -15.98 5.04 -0.47
N VAL A 90 -14.97 5.00 -1.34
CA VAL A 90 -13.61 4.61 -0.97
C VAL A 90 -13.03 5.61 0.04
N GLU A 91 -13.27 6.90 -0.15
CA GLU A 91 -12.79 7.94 0.77
C GLU A 91 -13.34 7.78 2.17
N LYS A 92 -14.65 7.52 2.27
CA LYS A 92 -15.31 7.24 3.54
C LYS A 92 -14.70 6.02 4.23
N ALA A 93 -14.60 4.90 3.51
CA ALA A 93 -13.99 3.70 4.06
C ALA A 93 -12.56 3.97 4.57
N LEU A 94 -11.77 4.76 3.84
CA LEU A 94 -10.42 5.11 4.28
C LEU A 94 -10.42 6.03 5.51
N GLY A 95 -11.36 6.98 5.61
CA GLY A 95 -11.56 7.80 6.80
C GLY A 95 -11.89 6.96 8.03
N MET A 96 -12.84 6.03 7.91
CA MET A 96 -13.21 5.09 8.96
C MET A 96 -12.04 4.22 9.43
N LEU A 97 -11.17 3.80 8.50
CA LEU A 97 -10.02 2.95 8.80
C LEU A 97 -8.79 3.74 9.27
N GLU A 98 -8.77 5.05 9.07
CA GLU A 98 -7.56 5.87 9.28
C GLU A 98 -7.11 5.81 10.75
N ARG A 99 -8.02 5.85 11.72
CA ARG A 99 -7.66 5.94 13.15
C ARG A 99 -7.73 4.61 13.88
N ARG A 100 -7.99 3.53 13.15
CA ARG A 100 -8.30 2.24 13.72
C ARG A 100 -7.09 1.50 14.27
N GLY A 101 -7.33 0.82 15.39
CA GLY A 101 -6.32 0.11 16.13
C GLY A 101 -5.80 -1.13 15.41
N ASP A 102 -6.73 -1.89 14.87
CA ASP A 102 -6.59 -3.15 14.15
C ASP A 102 -6.04 -2.99 12.71
N VAL A 103 -5.88 -1.75 12.22
CA VAL A 103 -5.43 -1.45 10.86
C VAL A 103 -3.95 -1.01 10.84
N ARG A 104 -3.08 -1.77 10.17
CA ARG A 104 -1.69 -1.36 9.87
C ARG A 104 -1.62 -0.22 8.85
N TYR A 105 -2.44 -0.32 7.81
CA TYR A 105 -2.63 0.69 6.77
C TYR A 105 -3.93 0.40 6.02
N ALA A 106 -4.50 1.42 5.38
CA ALA A 106 -5.60 1.27 4.44
C ALA A 106 -5.33 2.16 3.23
N VAL A 107 -5.50 1.62 2.02
CA VAL A 107 -5.32 2.35 0.76
C VAL A 107 -6.42 1.99 -0.23
N PRO A 108 -6.75 2.86 -1.20
CA PRO A 108 -7.58 2.47 -2.33
C PRO A 108 -6.95 1.28 -3.06
N ASN A 109 -7.78 0.44 -3.70
CA ASN A 109 -7.25 -0.45 -4.74
C ASN A 109 -6.90 0.40 -5.98
N ARG A 110 -5.71 1.01 -6.00
CA ARG A 110 -5.31 1.98 -7.01
C ARG A 110 -5.16 1.36 -8.39
N LEU A 111 -5.37 2.20 -9.39
CA LEU A 111 -4.94 1.94 -10.75
C LEU A 111 -3.46 2.33 -10.88
N VAL A 112 -2.65 1.38 -11.30
CA VAL A 112 -1.25 1.59 -11.66
C VAL A 112 -1.16 1.68 -13.17
N LYS A 113 -0.25 2.50 -13.70
CA LYS A 113 -0.09 2.63 -15.16
C LYS A 113 1.12 1.86 -15.63
N GLU A 114 0.99 1.23 -16.79
CA GLU A 114 2.16 0.78 -17.54
C GLU A 114 2.98 1.99 -18.01
N PRO A 115 4.33 1.92 -17.96
CA PRO A 115 5.21 2.86 -18.63
C PRO A 115 4.95 2.80 -20.13
N GLU A 116 4.18 3.77 -20.63
CA GLU A 116 3.88 3.90 -22.06
C GLU A 116 5.15 3.74 -22.90
N PRO A 117 5.18 2.81 -23.86
CA PRO A 117 6.26 2.71 -24.82
C PRO A 117 6.49 4.06 -25.51
N VAL A 118 7.73 4.49 -25.64
CA VAL A 118 8.04 5.80 -26.20
C VAL A 118 7.90 5.73 -27.72
N SER A 119 6.98 6.54 -28.27
CA SER A 119 6.59 6.53 -29.70
C SER A 119 7.69 6.98 -30.68
N THR A 120 8.84 7.48 -30.20
CA THR A 120 9.96 7.91 -31.03
C THR A 120 10.91 6.75 -31.32
N VAL A 121 10.45 5.79 -32.14
CA VAL A 121 11.35 4.87 -32.84
C VAL A 121 12.23 5.71 -33.77
N ASN A 122 13.47 5.98 -33.36
CA ASN A 122 14.41 6.73 -34.19
C ASN A 122 15.12 5.75 -35.12
N THR A 123 14.45 5.39 -36.23
CA THR A 123 15.03 4.55 -37.29
C THR A 123 16.10 5.26 -38.12
N THR A 124 16.30 6.56 -37.90
CA THR A 124 17.20 7.43 -38.70
C THR A 124 18.53 7.76 -38.02
N GLY A 125 18.68 7.48 -36.72
CA GLY A 125 19.92 7.66 -35.96
C GLY A 125 20.87 6.47 -36.14
N MET A 126 22.00 6.71 -36.79
CA MET A 126 23.08 5.73 -37.00
C MET A 126 23.44 4.97 -35.70
N GLY A 127 23.33 3.64 -35.74
CA GLY A 127 23.65 2.74 -34.63
C GLY A 127 23.12 1.31 -34.78
N VAL A 128 22.14 1.08 -35.66
CA VAL A 128 21.76 -0.25 -36.18
C VAL A 128 22.92 -0.82 -37.00
N GLY A 129 23.95 -1.30 -36.30
CA GLY A 129 24.84 -2.29 -36.88
C GLY A 129 24.02 -3.56 -37.01
N ALA A 130 23.26 -3.68 -38.10
CA ALA A 130 22.84 -5.00 -38.56
C ALA A 130 24.04 -5.92 -38.41
N LEU A 131 23.87 -7.05 -37.72
CA LEU A 131 24.91 -8.07 -37.70
C LEU A 131 25.02 -8.59 -39.13
N ALA A 132 25.85 -7.93 -39.96
CA ALA A 132 26.18 -8.44 -41.28
C ALA A 132 26.76 -9.84 -41.07
N ASP A 133 26.08 -10.84 -41.64
CA ASP A 133 26.33 -12.27 -41.48
C ASP A 133 26.13 -12.81 -40.04
N SER A 134 24.85 -12.90 -39.61
CA SER A 134 24.48 -13.65 -38.40
C SER A 134 24.78 -15.15 -38.57
N PRO A 135 25.47 -15.81 -37.62
CA PRO A 135 25.65 -17.26 -37.63
C PRO A 135 24.40 -18.02 -37.14
N TYR A 136 23.38 -17.31 -36.68
CA TYR A 136 22.13 -17.87 -36.18
C TYR A 136 21.10 -17.98 -37.30
N SER A 137 20.22 -18.97 -37.18
CA SER A 137 19.26 -19.33 -38.20
C SER A 137 17.99 -18.49 -38.19
N ASP A 138 17.71 -17.73 -37.13
CA ASP A 138 16.54 -16.83 -37.10
C ASP A 138 16.79 -15.61 -38.02
N PRO A 139 15.85 -15.32 -38.94
CA PRO A 139 16.06 -14.38 -40.03
C PRO A 139 16.19 -12.90 -39.61
N ASP A 140 15.67 -12.53 -38.43
CA ASP A 140 15.66 -11.15 -37.92
C ASP A 140 16.69 -10.90 -36.81
N PHE A 141 17.58 -11.87 -36.53
CA PHE A 141 18.63 -11.71 -35.52
C PHE A 141 19.51 -10.47 -35.77
N ASP A 142 19.73 -10.12 -37.04
CA ASP A 142 20.52 -8.96 -37.42
C ASP A 142 19.88 -7.62 -37.00
N LYS A 143 18.56 -7.56 -36.83
CA LYS A 143 17.83 -6.39 -36.30
C LYS A 143 18.01 -6.22 -34.78
N GLN A 144 18.35 -7.29 -34.07
CA GLN A 144 18.45 -7.34 -32.61
C GLN A 144 19.84 -6.94 -32.09
N TRP A 145 20.19 -5.67 -32.27
CA TRP A 145 21.48 -5.12 -31.81
C TRP A 145 21.74 -5.33 -30.29
N MET A 146 20.67 -5.48 -29.50
CA MET A 146 20.73 -5.73 -28.05
C MET A 146 21.66 -6.90 -27.67
N HIS A 147 21.68 -7.97 -28.48
CA HIS A 147 22.51 -9.15 -28.25
C HIS A 147 24.00 -8.85 -28.29
N ARG A 148 24.41 -7.92 -29.17
CA ARG A 148 25.80 -7.48 -29.26
C ARG A 148 26.19 -6.62 -28.06
N GLN A 149 25.33 -5.68 -27.66
CA GLN A 149 25.64 -4.79 -26.54
C GLN A 149 25.72 -5.55 -25.22
N MET A 150 24.87 -6.55 -25.04
CA MET A 150 24.85 -7.39 -23.84
C MET A 150 25.73 -8.64 -23.92
N ASN A 151 26.47 -8.82 -25.01
CA ASN A 151 27.35 -9.97 -25.23
C ASN A 151 26.67 -11.35 -25.01
N THR A 152 25.42 -11.50 -25.45
CA THR A 152 24.66 -12.76 -25.30
C THR A 152 25.22 -13.94 -26.12
N PRO A 153 25.83 -13.75 -27.32
CA PRO A 153 26.47 -14.83 -28.05
C PRO A 153 27.54 -15.59 -27.26
N ASP A 154 28.29 -14.91 -26.39
CA ASP A 154 29.35 -15.54 -25.58
C ASP A 154 28.74 -16.46 -24.50
N ALA A 155 27.63 -16.06 -23.89
CA ALA A 155 26.87 -16.90 -22.96
C ALA A 155 26.35 -18.17 -23.64
N TRP A 156 25.73 -18.03 -24.82
CA TRP A 156 25.21 -19.16 -25.59
C TRP A 156 26.33 -20.07 -26.11
N GLY A 157 27.45 -19.49 -26.53
CA GLY A 157 28.67 -20.22 -26.90
C GLY A 157 29.25 -21.04 -25.74
N ALA A 158 28.99 -20.63 -24.49
CA ALA A 158 29.33 -21.39 -23.29
C ALA A 158 28.33 -22.50 -22.93
N GLY A 159 27.28 -22.69 -23.76
CA GLY A 159 26.24 -23.71 -23.61
C GLY A 159 25.12 -23.32 -22.65
N ILE A 160 25.02 -22.04 -22.28
CA ILE A 160 24.04 -21.53 -21.32
C ILE A 160 22.98 -20.74 -22.08
N THR A 161 21.71 -21.10 -21.91
CA THR A 161 20.57 -20.57 -22.69
C THR A 161 19.41 -20.08 -21.83
N GLY A 162 19.49 -20.24 -20.51
CA GLY A 162 18.44 -20.01 -19.53
C GLY A 162 17.69 -21.29 -19.15
N ALA A 163 18.15 -22.46 -19.60
CA ALA A 163 17.43 -23.71 -19.45
C ALA A 163 17.18 -24.07 -17.98
N GLY A 164 15.94 -24.47 -17.67
CA GLY A 164 15.52 -24.86 -16.32
C GLY A 164 15.14 -23.71 -15.38
N VAL A 165 15.24 -22.46 -15.85
CA VAL A 165 14.80 -21.25 -15.14
C VAL A 165 13.41 -20.83 -15.61
N ARG A 166 12.56 -20.42 -14.67
CA ARG A 166 11.22 -19.87 -14.92
C ARG A 166 11.22 -18.36 -14.70
N ILE A 167 10.91 -17.60 -15.76
CA ILE A 167 10.79 -16.14 -15.74
C ILE A 167 9.30 -15.77 -15.75
N ALA A 168 8.81 -15.19 -14.67
CA ALA A 168 7.50 -14.54 -14.65
C ALA A 168 7.56 -13.20 -15.37
N ILE A 169 6.62 -13.00 -16.29
CA ILE A 169 6.35 -11.70 -16.90
C ILE A 169 5.10 -11.16 -16.19
N HIS A 170 5.31 -10.25 -15.25
CA HIS A 170 4.27 -9.64 -14.43
C HIS A 170 3.85 -8.33 -15.09
N ASP A 171 2.87 -8.42 -16.00
CA ASP A 171 2.58 -7.40 -17.01
C ASP A 171 1.11 -7.51 -17.50
N ASP A 172 0.75 -6.90 -18.63
CA ASP A 172 -0.48 -7.24 -19.35
C ASP A 172 -0.41 -8.69 -19.93
N PHE A 173 -1.46 -9.10 -20.65
CA PHE A 173 -1.49 -10.40 -21.29
C PHE A 173 -0.36 -10.63 -22.31
N ILE A 174 -0.09 -11.89 -22.63
CA ILE A 174 0.88 -12.29 -23.66
C ILE A 174 0.15 -13.04 -24.76
N ASP A 175 0.47 -12.80 -26.03
CA ASP A 175 0.10 -13.69 -27.14
C ASP A 175 0.85 -15.02 -26.98
N HIS A 176 0.28 -15.92 -26.19
CA HIS A 176 0.86 -17.24 -25.91
C HIS A 176 0.84 -18.17 -27.14
N THR A 177 0.15 -17.77 -28.21
CA THR A 177 0.14 -18.46 -29.50
C THR A 177 1.15 -17.89 -30.51
N HIS A 178 1.93 -16.87 -30.13
CA HIS A 178 2.96 -16.34 -31.00
C HIS A 178 4.00 -17.44 -31.31
N PRO A 179 4.31 -17.74 -32.59
CA PRO A 179 5.21 -18.84 -32.97
C PRO A 179 6.60 -18.77 -32.32
N ASP A 180 7.07 -17.54 -32.08
CA ASP A 180 8.35 -17.24 -31.45
C ASP A 180 8.34 -17.19 -29.90
N LEU A 181 7.20 -17.47 -29.27
CA LEU A 181 7.05 -17.49 -27.81
C LEU A 181 6.48 -18.81 -27.27
N GLN A 182 5.52 -19.41 -27.99
CA GLN A 182 4.68 -20.50 -27.50
C GLN A 182 5.46 -21.67 -26.87
N ALA A 183 6.63 -22.02 -27.42
CA ALA A 183 7.41 -23.16 -26.92
C ALA A 183 8.06 -22.89 -25.56
N ASN A 184 8.29 -21.61 -25.22
CA ASN A 184 8.83 -21.21 -23.94
C ASN A 184 7.73 -20.92 -22.91
N ILE A 185 6.46 -20.76 -23.32
CA ILE A 185 5.31 -20.63 -22.40
C ILE A 185 4.85 -22.03 -22.00
N ALA A 186 5.68 -22.71 -21.21
CA ALA A 186 5.52 -24.13 -20.91
C ALA A 186 4.77 -24.42 -19.59
N TYR A 187 4.45 -23.38 -18.80
CA TYR A 187 3.83 -23.52 -17.48
C TYR A 187 2.56 -22.66 -17.38
N PRO A 188 1.58 -23.08 -16.56
CA PRO A 188 0.44 -22.24 -16.24
C PRO A 188 0.86 -20.89 -15.67
N GLY A 189 0.29 -19.86 -16.26
CA GLY A 189 0.28 -18.50 -15.76
C GLY A 189 -0.99 -18.18 -14.99
N PHE A 190 -1.21 -16.89 -14.76
CA PHE A 190 -2.28 -16.42 -13.89
C PHE A 190 -2.75 -15.02 -14.27
N TYR A 191 -4.06 -14.80 -14.20
CA TYR A 191 -4.66 -13.49 -14.35
C TYR A 191 -5.02 -12.93 -12.97
N GLY A 192 -4.19 -12.00 -12.48
CA GLY A 192 -4.29 -11.44 -11.14
C GLY A 192 -5.59 -10.70 -10.84
N THR A 193 -6.26 -10.17 -11.87
CA THR A 193 -7.51 -9.41 -11.71
C THR A 193 -8.71 -10.33 -11.46
N THR A 194 -8.80 -11.49 -12.12
CA THR A 194 -9.94 -12.41 -11.99
C THR A 194 -9.63 -13.67 -11.17
N GLY A 195 -8.35 -14.01 -11.00
CA GLY A 195 -7.90 -15.24 -10.35
C GLY A 195 -7.88 -16.47 -11.27
N GLU A 196 -8.02 -16.28 -12.59
CA GLU A 196 -8.05 -17.37 -13.56
C GLU A 196 -6.64 -17.84 -13.96
N LEU A 197 -6.50 -19.13 -14.29
CA LEU A 197 -5.24 -19.65 -14.84
C LEU A 197 -5.14 -19.31 -16.33
N ILE A 198 -3.93 -18.92 -16.73
CA ILE A 198 -3.57 -18.74 -18.14
C ILE A 198 -2.88 -20.03 -18.58
N CYS A 199 -3.56 -20.83 -19.39
CA CYS A 199 -3.10 -22.17 -19.74
C CYS A 199 -2.36 -22.18 -21.09
N PRO A 200 -1.17 -22.80 -21.18
CA PRO A 200 -0.39 -22.83 -22.42
C PRO A 200 -1.16 -23.31 -23.65
N ASP A 201 -1.95 -24.39 -23.53
CA ASP A 201 -2.64 -25.01 -24.66
C ASP A 201 -4.04 -24.46 -24.92
N THR A 202 -4.57 -23.59 -24.04
CA THR A 202 -5.92 -23.03 -24.18
C THR A 202 -5.85 -21.51 -24.16
N PRO A 203 -6.03 -20.85 -25.32
CA PRO A 203 -5.92 -19.41 -25.36
C PRO A 203 -6.84 -18.68 -24.41
N HIS A 204 -6.25 -17.94 -23.49
CA HIS A 204 -6.98 -16.90 -22.77
C HIS A 204 -7.32 -15.79 -23.78
N ASN A 205 -8.51 -15.21 -23.67
CA ASN A 205 -9.00 -14.17 -24.58
C ASN A 205 -8.37 -12.78 -24.33
N GLY A 206 -7.44 -12.68 -23.39
CA GLY A 206 -6.75 -11.43 -23.03
C GLY A 206 -5.56 -11.21 -23.94
N LEU A 207 -5.42 -10.01 -24.49
CA LEU A 207 -4.39 -9.66 -25.47
C LEU A 207 -3.59 -8.46 -24.95
N GLY A 208 -2.28 -8.65 -24.77
CA GLY A 208 -1.39 -7.60 -24.29
C GLY A 208 -0.20 -7.42 -25.23
N THR A 209 -0.06 -6.21 -25.78
CA THR A 209 1.01 -5.87 -26.72
C THR A 209 2.32 -5.64 -26.00
N HIS A 210 2.24 -5.05 -24.81
CA HIS A 210 3.39 -4.70 -24.01
C HIS A 210 4.06 -5.97 -23.46
N GLY A 211 3.31 -6.81 -22.77
CA GLY A 211 3.69 -8.10 -22.20
C GLY A 211 4.22 -9.07 -23.24
N THR A 212 3.61 -9.14 -24.44
CA THR A 212 4.15 -9.94 -25.56
C THR A 212 5.57 -9.49 -25.95
N SER A 213 5.78 -8.19 -26.07
CA SER A 213 7.08 -7.60 -26.40
C SER A 213 8.12 -7.79 -25.27
N VAL A 214 7.67 -7.66 -24.02
CA VAL A 214 8.46 -7.89 -22.81
C VAL A 214 8.91 -9.36 -22.73
N ALA A 215 7.99 -10.30 -22.92
CA ALA A 215 8.25 -11.73 -22.94
C ALA A 215 9.24 -12.13 -24.05
N GLY A 216 9.06 -11.58 -25.26
CA GLY A 216 9.97 -11.82 -26.38
C GLY A 216 11.36 -11.29 -26.15
N THR A 217 11.50 -10.14 -25.48
CA THR A 217 12.81 -9.62 -25.08
C THR A 217 13.55 -10.58 -24.15
N ALA A 218 12.85 -11.12 -23.14
CA ALA A 218 13.44 -12.03 -22.17
C ALA A 218 13.81 -13.38 -22.81
N ALA A 219 12.86 -14.02 -23.51
CA ALA A 219 12.96 -15.43 -23.87
C ALA A 219 12.18 -15.82 -25.14
N ALA A 220 12.18 -15.01 -26.21
CA ALA A 220 11.78 -15.53 -27.54
C ALA A 220 12.64 -16.74 -27.94
N VAL A 221 12.02 -17.69 -28.62
CA VAL A 221 12.57 -19.02 -28.89
C VAL A 221 13.66 -18.94 -29.98
N ALA A 222 14.64 -19.83 -29.96
CA ALA A 222 15.53 -20.03 -31.10
C ALA A 222 14.95 -21.12 -32.02
N ASN A 223 14.23 -20.75 -33.09
CA ASN A 223 13.40 -21.67 -33.88
C ASN A 223 13.36 -21.41 -35.40
N ASP A 224 14.29 -20.63 -35.95
CA ASP A 224 14.37 -20.24 -37.36
C ASP A 224 13.25 -19.27 -37.81
N ILE A 225 12.55 -18.63 -36.86
CA ILE A 225 11.50 -17.64 -37.09
C ILE A 225 11.90 -16.36 -36.36
N GLY A 226 11.71 -15.18 -36.97
CA GLY A 226 11.93 -13.92 -36.28
C GLY A 226 13.32 -13.76 -35.69
N GLY A 227 13.36 -13.39 -34.40
CA GLY A 227 14.59 -13.18 -33.63
C GLY A 227 14.75 -14.24 -32.54
N ARG A 228 15.40 -13.89 -31.44
CA ARG A 228 15.42 -14.70 -30.20
C ARG A 228 15.60 -13.82 -28.98
N GLY A 229 15.16 -14.28 -27.81
CA GLY A 229 15.32 -13.59 -26.54
C GLY A 229 16.73 -13.74 -25.97
N ILE A 230 17.03 -13.01 -24.88
CA ILE A 230 18.31 -13.10 -24.16
C ILE A 230 18.52 -14.53 -23.62
N ALA A 231 17.49 -15.11 -23.00
CA ALA A 231 17.47 -16.45 -22.44
C ALA A 231 16.49 -17.35 -23.22
N TYR A 232 16.79 -17.62 -24.48
CA TYR A 232 15.89 -18.35 -25.39
C TYR A 232 15.56 -19.80 -24.97
N GLY A 233 16.26 -20.37 -23.97
CA GLY A 233 15.97 -21.67 -23.39
C GLY A 233 15.24 -21.63 -22.05
N ALA A 234 14.98 -20.44 -21.49
CA ALA A 234 14.18 -20.27 -20.28
C ALA A 234 12.69 -20.46 -20.56
N SER A 235 11.92 -20.77 -19.52
CA SER A 235 10.45 -20.82 -19.61
C SER A 235 9.83 -19.50 -19.15
N ILE A 236 8.83 -19.03 -19.88
CA ILE A 236 8.00 -17.86 -19.55
C ILE A 236 6.78 -18.33 -18.76
N VAL A 237 6.48 -17.63 -17.67
CA VAL A 237 5.24 -17.76 -16.90
C VAL A 237 4.46 -16.45 -17.05
N PRO A 238 3.33 -16.43 -17.79
CA PRO A 238 2.53 -15.22 -17.95
C PRO A 238 1.80 -14.89 -16.64
N ILE A 239 1.98 -13.69 -16.10
CA ILE A 239 1.20 -13.20 -14.97
C ILE A 239 0.56 -11.88 -15.38
N ALA A 240 -0.65 -11.98 -15.93
CA ALA A 240 -1.42 -10.83 -16.39
C ALA A 240 -2.00 -10.09 -15.17
N ILE A 241 -1.86 -8.77 -15.13
CA ILE A 241 -2.32 -7.90 -14.04
C ILE A 241 -3.07 -6.66 -14.53
N ASP A 242 -3.36 -6.64 -15.84
CA ASP A 242 -4.12 -5.61 -16.49
C ASP A 242 -5.56 -5.55 -15.99
N HIS A 243 -6.10 -4.35 -16.10
CA HIS A 243 -7.51 -4.08 -15.96
C HIS A 243 -8.11 -3.99 -17.37
N PRO A 244 -9.38 -4.40 -17.57
CA PRO A 244 -10.05 -4.27 -18.86
C PRO A 244 -10.20 -2.84 -19.39
N VAL A 245 -9.92 -1.85 -18.53
CA VAL A 245 -9.73 -0.46 -18.97
C VAL A 245 -8.29 -0.35 -19.44
N GLU A 246 -8.12 -0.29 -20.76
CA GLU A 246 -6.84 -0.29 -21.46
C GLU A 246 -5.79 0.64 -20.81
N GLY A 247 -4.59 0.11 -20.61
CA GLY A 247 -3.42 0.83 -20.08
C GLY A 247 -3.36 1.00 -18.56
N TYR A 248 -4.26 0.34 -17.82
CA TYR A 248 -4.25 0.32 -16.36
C TYR A 248 -4.08 -1.09 -15.81
N LEU A 249 -3.35 -1.18 -14.70
CA LEU A 249 -3.18 -2.35 -13.84
C LEU A 249 -3.89 -2.07 -12.50
N THR A 250 -4.11 -3.08 -11.66
CA THR A 250 -4.66 -2.88 -10.30
C THR A 250 -3.67 -3.33 -9.23
N LEU A 251 -3.64 -2.65 -8.08
CA LEU A 251 -2.86 -3.12 -6.93
C LEU A 251 -3.24 -4.55 -6.52
N SER A 252 -4.54 -4.87 -6.53
CA SER A 252 -5.01 -6.23 -6.28
C SER A 252 -4.46 -7.25 -7.28
N GLY A 253 -4.43 -6.91 -8.57
CA GLY A 253 -3.88 -7.76 -9.61
C GLY A 253 -2.39 -8.04 -9.38
N ILE A 254 -1.63 -6.98 -9.09
CA ILE A 254 -0.21 -7.04 -8.76
C ILE A 254 0.05 -7.95 -7.56
N VAL A 255 -0.74 -7.82 -6.48
CA VAL A 255 -0.57 -8.64 -5.27
C VAL A 255 -0.93 -10.09 -5.53
N ASN A 256 -2.07 -10.36 -6.16
CA ASN A 256 -2.49 -11.71 -6.54
C ASN A 256 -1.44 -12.38 -7.44
N GLY A 257 -0.92 -11.66 -8.43
CA GLY A 257 0.11 -12.13 -9.35
C GLY A 257 1.44 -12.46 -8.65
N GLY A 258 1.91 -11.60 -7.75
CA GLY A 258 3.12 -11.85 -6.97
C GLY A 258 2.99 -13.05 -6.02
N LEU A 259 1.82 -13.25 -5.40
CA LEU A 259 1.57 -14.45 -4.59
C LEU A 259 1.54 -15.73 -5.46
N PHE A 260 0.95 -15.66 -6.66
CA PHE A 260 1.01 -16.76 -7.62
C PHE A 260 2.45 -17.11 -8.03
N ALA A 261 3.31 -16.11 -8.23
CA ALA A 261 4.72 -16.33 -8.53
C ALA A 261 5.47 -17.13 -7.45
N ILE A 262 5.03 -17.06 -6.20
CA ILE A 262 5.60 -17.84 -5.10
C ILE A 262 4.99 -19.25 -5.06
N TYR A 263 3.66 -19.33 -5.06
CA TYR A 263 2.95 -20.54 -4.67
C TYR A 263 2.49 -21.43 -5.83
N GLY A 264 2.31 -20.85 -7.02
CA GLY A 264 1.72 -21.53 -8.17
C GLY A 264 0.26 -21.98 -7.94
N PRO A 265 -0.33 -22.69 -8.92
CA PRO A 265 -1.70 -23.17 -8.83
C PRO A 265 -1.97 -24.02 -7.57
N ASP A 266 -1.10 -25.00 -7.27
CA ASP A 266 -1.32 -25.93 -6.16
C ASP A 266 -1.19 -25.23 -4.79
N GLY A 267 -0.23 -24.32 -4.65
CA GLY A 267 -0.02 -23.60 -3.39
C GLY A 267 -1.13 -22.59 -3.07
N LEU A 268 -1.82 -22.09 -4.09
CA LEU A 268 -3.02 -21.26 -3.94
C LEU A 268 -4.33 -22.07 -3.92
N GLY A 269 -4.27 -23.40 -4.09
CA GLY A 269 -5.45 -24.25 -4.13
C GLY A 269 -6.35 -24.02 -5.36
N ILE A 270 -5.80 -23.51 -6.46
CA ILE A 270 -6.53 -23.23 -7.69
C ILE A 270 -6.81 -24.54 -8.42
N THR A 271 -8.07 -24.76 -8.80
CA THR A 271 -8.43 -25.92 -9.62
C THR A 271 -7.91 -25.74 -11.03
N VAL A 272 -7.08 -26.68 -11.48
CA VAL A 272 -6.50 -26.63 -12.81
C VAL A 272 -7.48 -27.22 -13.86
N PRO A 273 -7.87 -26.46 -14.90
CA PRO A 273 -8.67 -26.97 -16.00
C PRO A 273 -7.94 -28.05 -16.82
N ASP A 274 -8.71 -28.89 -17.52
CA ASP A 274 -8.15 -29.82 -18.51
C ASP A 274 -7.41 -29.03 -19.61
N GLY A 275 -6.19 -29.43 -19.96
CA GLY A 275 -5.39 -28.78 -21.01
C GLY A 275 -4.43 -27.68 -20.55
N CYS A 276 -4.10 -27.61 -19.26
CA CYS A 276 -3.12 -26.64 -18.73
C CYS A 276 -1.70 -27.23 -18.54
N GLY A 277 -1.33 -28.28 -19.27
CA GLY A 277 0.01 -28.89 -19.19
C GLY A 277 0.32 -29.55 -17.84
N ASP A 278 1.59 -29.63 -17.45
CA ASP A 278 2.06 -30.15 -16.15
C ASP A 278 2.73 -29.00 -15.35
N GLY A 279 3.19 -29.27 -14.11
CA GLY A 279 4.10 -28.37 -13.40
C GLY A 279 3.45 -27.35 -12.47
N TYR A 280 2.26 -27.67 -11.93
CA TYR A 280 1.43 -26.83 -11.06
C TYR A 280 2.00 -26.53 -9.67
N SER A 281 2.88 -27.41 -9.18
CA SER A 281 3.56 -27.25 -7.90
C SER A 281 4.87 -26.49 -8.07
N PRO A 282 5.24 -25.62 -7.10
CA PRO A 282 6.59 -25.10 -7.02
C PRO A 282 7.58 -26.26 -6.82
N PRO A 283 8.77 -26.21 -7.44
CA PRO A 283 9.81 -27.22 -7.21
C PRO A 283 10.23 -27.24 -5.73
N PRO A 284 10.62 -28.40 -5.17
CA PRO A 284 10.98 -28.49 -3.76
C PRO A 284 12.07 -27.49 -3.35
N GLY A 285 11.78 -26.67 -2.34
CA GLY A 285 12.74 -25.74 -1.76
C GLY A 285 12.95 -24.43 -2.50
N ARG A 286 12.12 -24.10 -3.52
CA ARG A 286 12.16 -22.82 -4.23
C ARG A 286 10.74 -22.38 -4.65
N PRO A 287 10.52 -21.09 -4.99
CA PRO A 287 9.21 -20.59 -5.41
C PRO A 287 8.79 -21.13 -6.78
N TYR A 288 7.54 -20.86 -7.17
CA TYR A 288 6.98 -21.32 -8.44
C TYR A 288 7.73 -20.74 -9.65
N VAL A 289 8.21 -19.49 -9.56
CA VAL A 289 9.09 -18.85 -10.53
C VAL A 289 10.41 -18.44 -9.88
N ASP A 290 11.46 -18.26 -10.69
CA ASP A 290 12.81 -17.95 -10.21
C ASP A 290 13.17 -16.49 -10.35
N VAL A 291 12.68 -15.90 -11.43
CA VAL A 291 12.90 -14.50 -11.80
C VAL A 291 11.54 -13.90 -12.08
N LEU A 292 11.27 -12.70 -11.57
CA LEU A 292 10.06 -11.96 -11.86
C LEU A 292 10.42 -10.60 -12.44
N ASN A 293 10.00 -10.37 -13.68
CA ASN A 293 10.16 -9.11 -14.39
C ASN A 293 8.95 -8.19 -14.14
N MET A 294 9.21 -6.96 -13.71
CA MET A 294 8.21 -5.91 -13.48
C MET A 294 8.51 -4.72 -14.39
N SER A 295 7.85 -4.71 -15.54
CA SER A 295 7.90 -3.60 -16.50
C SER A 295 6.74 -2.61 -16.28
N TRP A 296 6.37 -2.38 -15.02
CA TRP A 296 5.36 -1.43 -14.58
C TRP A 296 5.90 -0.54 -13.46
N GLY A 297 5.24 0.59 -13.19
CA GLY A 297 5.62 1.42 -12.06
C GLY A 297 4.65 2.56 -11.76
N SER A 298 4.79 3.12 -10.56
CA SER A 298 3.93 4.17 -10.01
C SER A 298 4.77 5.24 -9.29
N GLY A 299 4.25 6.46 -9.23
CA GLY A 299 4.84 7.56 -8.44
C GLY A 299 4.35 7.61 -6.99
N ALA A 300 3.38 6.76 -6.61
CA ALA A 300 2.89 6.63 -5.24
C ALA A 300 3.66 5.51 -4.51
N TYR A 301 3.76 5.63 -3.19
CA TYR A 301 4.22 4.54 -2.32
C TYR A 301 2.99 3.84 -1.74
N ASP A 302 2.84 2.54 -2.01
CA ASP A 302 1.81 1.71 -1.40
C ASP A 302 2.47 0.60 -0.55
N GLN A 303 2.22 0.63 0.77
CA GLN A 303 2.84 -0.32 1.71
C GLN A 303 2.59 -1.80 1.34
N VAL A 304 1.44 -2.10 0.72
CA VAL A 304 1.14 -3.47 0.25
C VAL A 304 2.09 -3.96 -0.84
N ILE A 305 2.57 -3.07 -1.71
CA ILE A 305 3.56 -3.42 -2.74
C ILE A 305 4.91 -3.68 -2.09
N LYS A 306 5.30 -2.87 -1.11
CA LYS A 306 6.50 -3.12 -0.32
C LYS A 306 6.45 -4.47 0.40
N ASP A 307 5.34 -4.77 1.09
CA ASP A 307 5.14 -6.04 1.78
C ASP A 307 5.20 -7.23 0.81
N LEU A 308 4.66 -7.08 -0.40
CA LEU A 308 4.75 -8.07 -1.47
C LEU A 308 6.19 -8.29 -1.96
N MET A 309 6.94 -7.20 -2.24
CA MET A 309 8.33 -7.29 -2.69
C MET A 309 9.20 -8.01 -1.65
N ASP A 310 9.05 -7.64 -0.38
CA ASP A 310 9.76 -8.29 0.72
C ASP A 310 9.41 -9.78 0.81
N TRP A 311 8.13 -10.12 0.66
CA TRP A 311 7.68 -11.51 0.70
C TRP A 311 8.28 -12.34 -0.44
N MET A 312 8.31 -11.79 -1.66
CA MET A 312 8.91 -12.44 -2.82
C MET A 312 10.44 -12.60 -2.69
N LEU A 313 11.15 -11.57 -2.22
CA LEU A 313 12.59 -11.65 -1.94
C LEU A 313 12.88 -12.71 -0.87
N SER A 314 12.10 -12.75 0.21
CA SER A 314 12.26 -13.73 1.29
C SER A 314 11.97 -15.17 0.84
N SER A 315 11.13 -15.32 -0.20
CA SER A 315 10.83 -16.60 -0.83
C SER A 315 11.90 -17.06 -1.83
N GLY A 316 12.87 -16.21 -2.15
CA GLY A 316 14.00 -16.53 -3.03
C GLY A 316 13.80 -16.17 -4.50
N ILE A 317 12.80 -15.36 -4.85
CA ILE A 317 12.62 -14.85 -6.22
C ILE A 317 13.61 -13.71 -6.47
N VAL A 318 14.28 -13.73 -7.62
CA VAL A 318 15.06 -12.58 -8.11
C VAL A 318 14.12 -11.59 -8.79
N LEU A 319 14.02 -10.38 -8.25
CA LEU A 319 13.10 -9.35 -8.75
C LEU A 319 13.85 -8.36 -9.64
N VAL A 320 13.39 -8.19 -10.88
CA VAL A 320 13.96 -7.27 -11.86
C VAL A 320 12.89 -6.26 -12.27
N THR A 321 13.20 -4.98 -12.22
CA THR A 321 12.24 -3.91 -12.52
C THR A 321 12.81 -2.82 -13.41
N SER A 322 11.94 -2.23 -14.22
CA SER A 322 12.28 -1.10 -15.08
C SER A 322 12.41 0.19 -14.27
N ALA A 323 13.39 1.05 -14.59
CA ALA A 323 13.57 2.31 -13.87
C ALA A 323 12.42 3.32 -14.06
N GLY A 324 11.72 3.26 -15.19
CA GLY A 324 10.64 4.17 -15.58
C GLY A 324 11.03 5.11 -16.73
N ASN A 325 10.02 5.67 -17.41
CA ASN A 325 10.17 6.48 -18.63
C ASN A 325 9.90 7.99 -18.42
N THR A 326 10.09 8.51 -17.21
CA THR A 326 9.85 9.93 -16.86
C THR A 326 11.12 10.53 -16.29
N PRO A 327 12.08 11.03 -17.10
CA PRO A 327 13.50 11.19 -16.76
C PRO A 327 13.74 12.02 -15.48
N THR A 328 13.64 11.35 -14.34
CA THR A 328 13.57 11.90 -13.00
C THR A 328 14.48 11.11 -12.09
N THR A 329 14.92 11.78 -11.02
CA THR A 329 15.58 11.17 -9.85
C THR A 329 14.62 11.00 -8.68
N GLY A 330 13.32 11.26 -8.90
CA GLY A 330 12.28 11.08 -7.91
C GLY A 330 11.96 9.60 -7.63
N PHE A 331 11.30 9.37 -6.49
CA PHE A 331 10.84 8.05 -6.07
C PHE A 331 9.92 7.42 -7.12
N ALA A 332 10.12 6.13 -7.38
CA ALA A 332 9.28 5.30 -8.24
C ALA A 332 9.14 3.88 -7.66
N GLU A 333 7.92 3.41 -7.50
CA GLU A 333 7.59 2.06 -7.04
C GLU A 333 7.39 1.13 -8.26
N PRO A 334 7.94 -0.11 -8.27
CA PRO A 334 8.76 -0.75 -7.24
C PRO A 334 10.27 -0.47 -7.38
N ALA A 335 10.70 0.29 -8.39
CA ALA A 335 12.10 0.57 -8.75
C ALA A 335 13.01 1.04 -7.59
N TRP A 336 12.44 1.65 -6.55
CA TRP A 336 13.19 2.14 -5.40
C TRP A 336 13.27 1.14 -4.24
N HIS A 337 12.52 0.04 -4.28
CA HIS A 337 12.50 -0.90 -3.16
C HIS A 337 13.85 -1.62 -3.00
N PRO A 338 14.34 -1.75 -1.75
CA PRO A 338 15.59 -2.43 -1.47
C PRO A 338 15.52 -3.90 -1.89
N GLY A 339 16.64 -4.46 -2.35
CA GLY A 339 16.73 -5.89 -2.66
C GLY A 339 16.43 -6.24 -4.13
N LEU A 340 15.80 -5.32 -4.89
CA LEU A 340 15.50 -5.51 -6.31
C LEU A 340 16.75 -5.29 -7.19
N ILE A 341 16.60 -5.57 -8.49
CA ILE A 341 17.50 -5.17 -9.58
C ILE A 341 16.77 -4.15 -10.44
N THR A 342 17.19 -2.89 -10.39
CA THR A 342 16.55 -1.80 -11.15
C THR A 342 17.34 -1.42 -12.39
N VAL A 343 16.65 -1.35 -13.53
CA VAL A 343 17.31 -1.32 -14.85
C VAL A 343 16.97 -0.04 -15.64
N ALA A 344 18.02 0.73 -15.97
CA ALA A 344 17.94 1.87 -16.88
C ALA A 344 17.99 1.45 -18.36
N ALA A 345 17.49 2.32 -19.24
CA ALA A 345 17.49 2.08 -20.68
C ALA A 345 18.65 2.76 -21.40
N THR A 346 19.29 2.02 -22.30
CA THR A 346 20.35 2.51 -23.19
C THR A 346 19.95 2.53 -24.65
N ARG A 347 20.72 3.31 -25.41
CA ARG A 347 20.76 3.32 -26.86
C ARG A 347 21.89 2.41 -27.35
N ALA A 348 21.92 2.14 -28.65
CA ALA A 348 22.96 1.34 -29.29
C ALA A 348 24.39 1.91 -29.14
N ASP A 349 24.54 3.21 -28.91
CA ASP A 349 25.83 3.87 -28.67
C ASP A 349 26.33 3.77 -27.22
N GLY A 350 25.61 3.03 -26.35
CA GLY A 350 25.97 2.83 -24.95
C GLY A 350 25.57 3.98 -24.02
N GLN A 351 24.93 5.04 -24.54
CA GLN A 351 24.43 6.14 -23.73
C GLN A 351 23.03 5.84 -23.18
N ARG A 352 22.69 6.40 -22.01
CA ARG A 352 21.31 6.38 -21.49
C ARG A 352 20.35 7.03 -22.50
N THR A 353 19.13 6.52 -22.58
CA THR A 353 18.05 7.18 -23.31
C THR A 353 17.63 8.49 -22.62
N ASP A 354 16.94 9.36 -23.35
CA ASP A 354 16.42 10.63 -22.84
C ASP A 354 15.19 10.48 -21.94
N PHE A 355 14.47 9.36 -22.07
CA PHE A 355 13.29 9.03 -21.27
C PHE A 355 13.61 8.25 -19.99
N SER A 356 14.73 7.51 -19.93
CA SER A 356 15.02 6.64 -18.78
C SER A 356 15.14 7.47 -17.51
N ASN A 357 14.45 7.04 -16.46
CA ASN A 357 14.73 7.49 -15.10
C ASN A 357 16.20 7.25 -14.76
N ARG A 358 16.71 8.09 -13.86
CA ARG A 358 18.11 8.15 -13.47
C ARG A 358 18.20 8.30 -11.96
N GLY A 359 19.30 7.89 -11.33
CA GLY A 359 19.53 8.13 -9.91
C GLY A 359 20.19 6.97 -9.20
N VAL A 360 20.40 7.16 -7.90
CA VAL A 360 21.15 6.22 -7.06
C VAL A 360 20.49 4.85 -6.89
N HIS A 361 19.20 4.73 -7.22
CA HIS A 361 18.40 3.50 -7.12
C HIS A 361 18.65 2.50 -8.26
N LEU A 362 19.36 2.90 -9.32
CA LEU A 362 19.70 2.01 -10.42
C LEU A 362 20.76 0.99 -9.99
N ASP A 363 20.72 -0.23 -10.55
CA ASP A 363 21.79 -1.21 -10.41
C ASP A 363 22.63 -1.31 -11.68
N VAL A 364 21.96 -1.45 -12.82
CA VAL A 364 22.56 -1.66 -14.14
C VAL A 364 21.72 -0.98 -15.22
N ALA A 365 22.23 -0.96 -16.44
CA ALA A 365 21.49 -0.58 -17.63
C ALA A 365 21.43 -1.71 -18.65
N ALA A 366 20.45 -1.65 -19.54
CA ALA A 366 20.32 -2.58 -20.67
C ALA A 366 19.70 -1.88 -21.89
N PRO A 367 19.82 -2.45 -23.09
CA PRO A 367 19.16 -1.95 -24.30
C PRO A 367 17.69 -1.60 -24.08
N GLY A 368 17.27 -0.39 -24.47
CA GLY A 368 15.88 0.05 -24.31
C GLY A 368 15.35 0.97 -25.41
N GLN A 369 16.10 1.24 -26.48
CA GLN A 369 15.63 2.03 -27.63
C GLN A 369 15.81 1.28 -28.94
N ASN A 370 14.78 1.27 -29.79
CA ASN A 370 14.77 0.54 -31.06
C ASN A 370 15.07 -0.96 -30.85
N ILE A 371 14.34 -1.57 -29.92
CA ILE A 371 14.44 -3.00 -29.60
C ILE A 371 13.51 -3.77 -30.54
N TRP A 372 14.04 -4.73 -31.31
CA TRP A 372 13.29 -5.56 -32.25
C TRP A 372 12.79 -6.84 -31.57
N VAL A 373 11.47 -6.97 -31.43
CA VAL A 373 10.82 -8.04 -30.64
C VAL A 373 9.47 -8.45 -31.25
N PRO A 374 8.99 -9.67 -30.92
CA PRO A 374 7.60 -10.07 -31.15
C PRO A 374 6.61 -9.02 -30.62
N THR A 375 5.49 -8.84 -31.31
CA THR A 375 4.34 -8.06 -30.85
C THR A 375 3.07 -8.90 -30.98
N THR A 376 1.96 -8.47 -30.38
CA THR A 376 0.67 -9.13 -30.56
C THR A 376 0.30 -9.18 -32.04
N ARG A 377 -0.10 -10.36 -32.51
CA ARG A 377 -0.44 -10.58 -33.91
C ARG A 377 -1.71 -9.87 -34.33
N GLN A 378 -1.73 -9.26 -35.51
CA GLN A 378 -2.92 -8.52 -35.97
C GLN A 378 -4.14 -9.43 -36.14
N CYS A 379 -3.95 -10.67 -36.61
CA CYS A 379 -5.03 -11.65 -36.71
C CYS A 379 -5.67 -11.98 -35.35
N ILE A 380 -4.89 -11.90 -34.26
CA ILE A 380 -5.36 -12.12 -32.89
C ILE A 380 -6.18 -10.92 -32.41
N LEU A 381 -5.77 -9.70 -32.76
CA LEU A 381 -6.58 -8.49 -32.51
C LEU A 381 -7.93 -8.53 -33.25
N ASP A 382 -7.94 -9.11 -34.46
CA ASP A 382 -9.13 -9.23 -35.29
C ASP A 382 -10.03 -10.43 -34.88
N ASP A 383 -9.44 -11.51 -34.36
CA ASP A 383 -10.10 -12.72 -33.83
C ASP A 383 -9.34 -13.28 -32.60
N PRO A 384 -9.78 -12.93 -31.37
CA PRO A 384 -9.11 -13.33 -30.13
C PRO A 384 -9.08 -14.84 -29.87
N THR A 385 -9.84 -15.64 -30.63
CA THR A 385 -9.76 -17.12 -30.53
C THR A 385 -8.54 -17.70 -31.23
N GLY A 386 -7.84 -16.89 -32.05
CA GLY A 386 -6.71 -17.31 -32.87
C GLY A 386 -7.07 -18.28 -34.00
N ALA A 387 -8.36 -18.59 -34.20
CA ALA A 387 -8.81 -19.52 -35.22
C ALA A 387 -8.56 -19.00 -36.65
N SER A 388 -8.51 -17.67 -36.83
CA SER A 388 -8.20 -17.02 -38.10
C SER A 388 -6.70 -16.91 -38.41
N CYS A 389 -5.83 -17.07 -37.40
CA CYS A 389 -4.38 -16.92 -37.56
C CYS A 389 -3.81 -18.12 -38.32
N THR A 390 -3.41 -17.91 -39.58
CA THR A 390 -2.90 -18.98 -40.45
C THR A 390 -1.51 -18.63 -41.00
N GLY A 391 -0.49 -19.39 -40.58
CA GLY A 391 0.88 -19.28 -41.14
C GLY A 391 1.79 -18.25 -40.47
N ASN A 392 2.91 -17.95 -41.14
CA ASN A 392 3.99 -17.03 -40.73
C ASN A 392 3.56 -15.56 -40.91
N GLU A 393 2.67 -15.07 -40.06
CA GLU A 393 2.42 -13.63 -39.95
C GLU A 393 3.62 -13.00 -39.22
N ASP A 394 4.39 -12.16 -39.92
CA ASP A 394 5.61 -11.50 -39.43
C ASP A 394 5.26 -10.34 -38.47
N ASP A 395 4.78 -10.64 -37.27
CA ASP A 395 4.34 -9.64 -36.30
C ASP A 395 5.45 -9.31 -35.28
N TYR A 396 6.40 -8.50 -35.75
CA TYR A 396 7.50 -7.94 -34.97
C TYR A 396 7.49 -6.42 -35.07
N THR A 397 8.01 -5.77 -34.04
CA THR A 397 8.07 -4.31 -34.00
C THR A 397 9.37 -3.80 -33.40
N TYR A 398 9.67 -2.54 -33.71
CA TYR A 398 10.65 -1.77 -32.93
C TYR A 398 9.94 -1.04 -31.81
N ILE A 399 10.44 -1.22 -30.59
CA ILE A 399 9.86 -0.60 -29.40
C ILE A 399 10.95 0.12 -28.58
N ALA A 400 10.51 1.02 -27.70
CA ALA A 400 11.39 1.77 -26.81
C ALA A 400 10.77 1.97 -25.43
N GLY A 401 11.58 1.86 -24.39
CA GLY A 401 11.18 1.98 -22.98
C GLY A 401 12.11 1.19 -22.06
N THR A 402 12.20 1.60 -20.78
CA THR A 402 12.86 0.79 -19.74
C THR A 402 12.18 -0.57 -19.57
N SER A 403 10.93 -0.69 -19.98
CA SER A 403 10.15 -1.92 -20.05
C SER A 403 10.80 -3.04 -20.87
N PHE A 404 11.77 -2.74 -21.74
CA PHE A 404 12.52 -3.73 -22.54
C PHE A 404 13.93 -3.97 -21.99
N SER A 405 14.47 -3.01 -21.26
CA SER A 405 15.74 -3.15 -20.54
C SER A 405 15.60 -4.12 -19.35
N SER A 406 14.49 -4.03 -18.62
CA SER A 406 14.15 -4.92 -17.51
C SER A 406 14.09 -6.41 -17.93
N PRO A 407 13.29 -6.83 -18.93
CA PRO A 407 13.21 -8.23 -19.34
C PRO A 407 14.50 -8.73 -20.01
N ALA A 408 15.26 -7.86 -20.68
CA ALA A 408 16.58 -8.23 -21.18
C ALA A 408 17.51 -8.62 -20.02
N THR A 409 17.47 -7.85 -18.93
CA THR A 409 18.21 -8.15 -17.69
C THR A 409 17.66 -9.40 -16.99
N ALA A 410 16.34 -9.60 -16.95
CA ALA A 410 15.74 -10.83 -16.42
C ALA A 410 16.19 -12.09 -17.20
N GLY A 411 16.34 -11.97 -18.52
CA GLY A 411 16.98 -13.01 -19.34
C GLY A 411 18.44 -13.25 -18.94
N ALA A 412 19.24 -12.20 -18.74
CA ALA A 412 20.62 -12.35 -18.27
C ALA A 412 20.70 -13.00 -16.86
N VAL A 413 19.76 -12.69 -15.96
CA VAL A 413 19.60 -13.38 -14.67
C VAL A 413 19.35 -14.87 -14.88
N ALA A 414 18.47 -15.26 -15.81
CA ALA A 414 18.23 -16.68 -16.09
C ALA A 414 19.49 -17.39 -16.61
N LEU A 415 20.30 -16.73 -17.45
CA LEU A 415 21.60 -17.25 -17.87
C LEU A 415 22.54 -17.44 -16.67
N ILE A 416 22.61 -16.47 -15.75
CA ILE A 416 23.42 -16.56 -14.52
C ILE A 416 22.97 -17.75 -13.65
N LEU A 417 21.66 -17.91 -13.43
CA LEU A 417 21.12 -18.97 -12.58
C LEU A 417 21.40 -20.36 -13.16
N GLU A 418 21.23 -20.57 -14.47
CA GLU A 418 21.61 -21.83 -15.11
C GLU A 418 23.12 -22.09 -14.94
N ALA A 419 23.95 -21.09 -15.26
CA ALA A 419 25.40 -21.17 -15.17
C ALA A 419 25.92 -21.48 -13.75
N ALA A 420 25.19 -21.02 -12.72
CA ALA A 420 25.51 -21.23 -11.32
C ALA A 420 25.14 -22.63 -10.78
N GLY A 421 24.50 -23.49 -11.60
CA GLY A 421 24.03 -24.81 -11.19
C GLY A 421 22.51 -24.94 -11.07
N GLY A 422 21.77 -23.91 -11.48
CA GLY A 422 20.31 -23.85 -11.46
C GLY A 422 19.74 -22.94 -10.35
N PRO A 423 18.43 -22.65 -10.39
CA PRO A 423 17.78 -21.79 -9.41
C PRO A 423 17.93 -22.28 -7.97
N GLY A 424 18.08 -21.34 -7.03
CA GLY A 424 18.37 -21.60 -5.61
C GLY A 424 19.86 -21.80 -5.30
N SER A 425 20.74 -21.87 -6.29
CA SER A 425 22.20 -21.94 -6.09
C SER A 425 22.81 -20.60 -5.66
N LEU A 426 22.13 -19.49 -5.97
CA LEU A 426 22.48 -18.11 -5.61
C LEU A 426 21.24 -17.42 -5.05
N ASP A 427 21.43 -16.52 -4.08
CA ASP A 427 20.36 -15.60 -3.65
C ASP A 427 20.28 -14.35 -4.54
N ALA A 428 19.22 -13.55 -4.35
CA ALA A 428 18.96 -12.37 -5.16
C ALA A 428 20.12 -11.36 -5.12
N ARG A 429 20.73 -11.14 -3.95
CA ARG A 429 21.88 -10.24 -3.83
C ARG A 429 23.10 -10.77 -4.57
N GLN A 430 23.36 -12.07 -4.54
CA GLN A 430 24.50 -12.70 -5.23
C GLN A 430 24.36 -12.57 -6.74
N VAL A 431 23.15 -12.79 -7.27
CA VAL A 431 22.86 -12.54 -8.69
C VAL A 431 23.08 -11.07 -9.04
N ARG A 432 22.52 -10.13 -8.25
CA ARG A 432 22.75 -8.69 -8.44
C ARG A 432 24.24 -8.34 -8.41
N ALA A 433 25.00 -8.94 -7.49
CA ALA A 433 26.45 -8.75 -7.39
C ALA A 433 27.19 -9.20 -8.65
N ILE A 434 26.79 -10.34 -9.23
CA ILE A 434 27.41 -10.85 -10.45
C ILE A 434 27.14 -9.85 -11.59
N LEU A 435 25.88 -9.43 -11.77
CA LEU A 435 25.50 -8.44 -12.78
C LEU A 435 26.31 -7.15 -12.65
N THR A 436 26.37 -6.55 -11.45
CA THR A 436 27.06 -5.27 -11.25
C THR A 436 28.58 -5.39 -11.36
N GLN A 437 29.18 -6.51 -10.94
CA GLN A 437 30.63 -6.72 -11.04
C GLN A 437 31.11 -7.03 -12.46
N THR A 438 30.22 -7.51 -13.34
CA THR A 438 30.55 -7.83 -14.73
C THR A 438 29.98 -6.85 -15.73
N ALA A 439 29.21 -5.86 -15.28
CA ALA A 439 28.64 -4.84 -16.15
C ALA A 439 29.73 -4.12 -16.96
N TRP A 440 29.44 -3.87 -18.23
CA TRP A 440 30.26 -3.04 -19.09
C TRP A 440 30.01 -1.56 -18.74
N ASP A 441 30.97 -0.98 -18.03
CA ASP A 441 31.07 0.46 -17.79
C ASP A 441 31.34 1.20 -19.11
N ALA A 442 30.26 1.52 -19.83
CA ALA A 442 30.30 2.05 -21.20
C ALA A 442 30.81 3.50 -21.27
N ASN A 443 30.79 4.23 -20.15
CA ASN A 443 31.20 5.61 -20.01
C ASN A 443 32.41 5.77 -19.08
N ALA A 444 33.15 4.68 -18.80
CA ALA A 444 34.33 4.64 -17.93
C ALA A 444 35.38 5.73 -18.20
N ASP A 445 35.54 6.13 -19.46
CA ASP A 445 36.44 7.19 -19.88
C ASP A 445 36.05 8.58 -19.33
N THR A 446 34.78 8.75 -18.93
CA THR A 446 34.19 9.99 -18.42
C THR A 446 33.70 9.90 -16.99
N LEU A 447 33.08 8.78 -16.60
CA LEU A 447 32.50 8.52 -15.28
C LEU A 447 32.78 7.05 -14.92
N PRO A 448 33.98 6.71 -14.39
CA PRO A 448 34.32 5.33 -14.07
C PRO A 448 33.55 4.82 -12.85
N GLY A 449 33.07 3.58 -12.95
CA GLY A 449 32.32 2.89 -11.90
C GLY A 449 30.84 3.21 -11.94
N PHE A 450 30.22 3.28 -10.76
CA PHE A 450 28.80 3.61 -10.67
C PHE A 450 28.52 5.06 -11.09
N ASP A 451 27.42 5.25 -11.81
CA ASP A 451 26.82 6.55 -12.03
C ASP A 451 25.29 6.50 -12.06
N GLU A 452 24.66 7.67 -11.89
CA GLU A 452 23.20 7.79 -11.85
C GLU A 452 22.52 7.59 -13.23
N ASP A 453 23.27 7.48 -14.32
CA ASP A 453 22.74 7.30 -15.68
C ASP A 453 22.64 5.82 -16.06
N LEU A 454 23.66 5.02 -15.70
CA LEU A 454 23.80 3.62 -16.11
C LEU A 454 23.91 2.63 -14.94
N GLY A 455 23.86 3.09 -13.69
CA GLY A 455 24.19 2.26 -12.54
C GLY A 455 25.66 1.83 -12.61
N TRP A 456 25.93 0.53 -12.45
CA TRP A 456 27.27 -0.04 -12.63
C TRP A 456 27.68 -0.27 -14.10
N GLY A 457 26.80 0.07 -15.04
CA GLY A 457 27.04 -0.09 -16.47
C GLY A 457 26.04 -1.02 -17.15
N ILE A 458 26.30 -1.33 -18.41
CA ILE A 458 25.43 -2.15 -19.25
C ILE A 458 25.66 -3.62 -18.94
N VAL A 459 24.59 -4.40 -18.76
CA VAL A 459 24.69 -5.85 -18.50
C VAL A 459 25.49 -6.57 -19.59
N ASP A 460 26.59 -7.23 -19.21
CA ASP A 460 27.35 -8.17 -20.06
C ASP A 460 27.03 -9.61 -19.65
N ALA A 461 26.12 -10.25 -20.39
CA ALA A 461 25.65 -11.61 -20.10
C ALA A 461 26.76 -12.65 -20.26
N GLY A 462 27.68 -12.47 -21.22
CA GLY A 462 28.81 -13.37 -21.44
C GLY A 462 29.75 -13.38 -20.23
N ALA A 463 30.17 -12.19 -19.77
CA ALA A 463 31.01 -12.04 -18.59
C ALA A 463 30.31 -12.53 -17.32
N ALA A 464 29.01 -12.25 -17.16
CA ALA A 464 28.22 -12.73 -16.04
C ALA A 464 28.15 -14.28 -15.98
N VAL A 465 27.93 -14.94 -17.13
CA VAL A 465 27.93 -16.41 -17.23
C VAL A 465 29.30 -16.99 -16.91
N VAL A 466 30.39 -16.40 -17.40
CA VAL A 466 31.74 -16.85 -17.06
C VAL A 466 31.96 -16.82 -15.54
N LYS A 467 31.58 -15.71 -14.90
CA LYS A 467 31.69 -15.55 -13.44
C LYS A 467 30.80 -16.54 -12.68
N ALA A 468 29.57 -16.77 -13.13
CA ALA A 468 28.68 -17.75 -12.50
C ALA A 468 29.25 -19.18 -12.59
N LYS A 469 29.87 -19.56 -13.72
CA LYS A 469 30.51 -20.88 -13.88
C LYS A 469 31.75 -21.04 -13.00
N THR A 470 32.59 -20.01 -12.87
CA THR A 470 33.76 -20.06 -11.95
C THR A 470 33.35 -20.14 -10.48
N ILE A 471 32.19 -19.58 -10.13
CA ILE A 471 31.59 -19.76 -8.80
C ILE A 471 31.09 -21.20 -8.64
N ALA A 472 30.35 -21.73 -9.60
CA ALA A 472 29.76 -23.07 -9.54
C ALA A 472 30.81 -24.19 -9.49
N ASP A 473 31.95 -24.03 -10.17
CA ASP A 473 33.04 -25.01 -10.16
C ASP A 473 34.01 -24.84 -8.97
N GLY A 474 33.81 -23.80 -8.16
CA GLY A 474 34.61 -23.50 -6.96
C GLY A 474 35.95 -22.84 -7.22
N SER A 475 36.21 -22.38 -8.46
CA SER A 475 37.42 -21.61 -8.81
C SER A 475 37.42 -20.22 -8.19
N GLU A 476 36.24 -19.62 -7.99
CA GLU A 476 36.06 -18.35 -7.30
C GLU A 476 34.98 -18.47 -6.21
N PRO A 477 35.12 -17.78 -5.06
CA PRO A 477 34.04 -17.74 -4.08
C PRO A 477 32.86 -16.93 -4.64
N ALA A 478 31.63 -17.37 -4.33
CA ALA A 478 30.45 -16.57 -4.59
C ALA A 478 30.56 -15.22 -3.85
N PRO A 479 29.99 -14.12 -4.40
CA PRO A 479 29.76 -12.90 -3.65
C PRO A 479 29.07 -13.20 -2.32
N ALA A 480 29.25 -12.33 -1.33
CA ALA A 480 28.57 -12.47 -0.04
C ALA A 480 27.06 -12.54 -0.26
N ALA A 481 26.39 -13.44 0.45
CA ALA A 481 24.93 -13.56 0.44
C ALA A 481 24.25 -12.26 0.91
N GLY A 482 22.99 -12.09 0.54
CA GLY A 482 22.16 -10.95 0.94
C GLY A 482 22.02 -10.84 2.45
N ALA A 483 21.89 -9.60 2.93
CA ALA A 483 21.55 -9.32 4.31
C ALA A 483 20.09 -8.91 4.46
N ASN A 484 19.49 -9.29 5.58
CA ASN A 484 18.14 -8.90 5.96
C ASN A 484 18.24 -8.10 7.28
N LEU A 485 18.03 -6.79 7.21
CA LEU A 485 18.10 -5.91 8.37
C LEU A 485 16.69 -5.58 8.86
N TYR A 486 16.46 -5.84 10.14
CA TYR A 486 15.25 -5.53 10.89
C TYR A 486 15.58 -4.39 11.86
N VAL A 487 14.94 -3.23 11.69
CA VAL A 487 15.22 -2.03 12.48
C VAL A 487 14.05 -1.74 13.40
N ASP A 488 14.28 -1.88 14.70
CA ASP A 488 13.36 -1.48 15.76
C ASP A 488 13.71 -0.08 16.24
N VAL A 489 12.71 0.75 16.46
CA VAL A 489 12.90 2.10 17.00
C VAL A 489 12.25 2.17 18.37
N VAL A 490 12.99 2.67 19.37
CA VAL A 490 12.54 2.71 20.76
C VAL A 490 12.83 4.05 21.42
N ASP A 491 12.06 4.43 22.44
CA ASP A 491 12.39 5.55 23.31
C ASP A 491 13.70 5.27 24.08
N ALA A 492 14.62 6.23 24.09
CA ALA A 492 15.94 6.04 24.68
C ALA A 492 15.95 5.89 26.21
N ASN A 493 14.90 6.34 26.90
CA ASN A 493 14.81 6.31 28.35
C ASN A 493 14.03 5.10 28.86
N THR A 494 12.91 4.77 28.22
CA THR A 494 11.98 3.72 28.65
C THR A 494 12.19 2.40 27.89
N GLY A 495 12.75 2.45 26.68
CA GLY A 495 12.87 1.30 25.79
C GLY A 495 11.56 0.89 25.10
N THR A 496 10.49 1.67 25.26
CA THR A 496 9.19 1.44 24.62
C THR A 496 9.31 1.57 23.10
N PRO A 497 8.76 0.63 22.30
CA PRO A 497 8.71 0.76 20.83
C PRO A 497 8.03 2.05 20.39
N LEU A 498 8.61 2.70 19.40
CA LEU A 498 8.09 3.90 18.75
C LEU A 498 7.64 3.54 17.32
N PRO A 499 6.44 2.94 17.17
CA PRO A 499 5.90 2.64 15.84
C PRO A 499 5.66 3.93 15.06
N MET A 500 5.45 3.78 13.75
CA MET A 500 5.21 4.88 12.81
C MET A 500 6.37 5.87 12.65
N THR A 501 7.59 5.44 13.00
CA THR A 501 8.83 6.16 12.77
C THR A 501 9.43 5.77 11.42
N SER A 502 9.89 6.78 10.68
CA SER A 502 10.56 6.61 9.39
C SER A 502 12.02 6.19 9.59
N VAL A 503 12.40 5.07 8.96
CA VAL A 503 13.76 4.53 8.92
C VAL A 503 14.27 4.60 7.49
N THR A 504 15.40 5.26 7.28
CA THR A 504 16.11 5.34 5.99
C THR A 504 17.51 4.74 6.17
N LEU A 505 17.99 3.98 5.18
CA LEU A 505 19.35 3.44 5.20
C LEU A 505 20.22 4.12 4.15
N VAL A 506 21.41 4.54 4.56
CA VAL A 506 22.46 5.07 3.67
C VAL A 506 23.69 4.18 3.77
N PRO A 507 24.07 3.43 2.72
CA PRO A 507 25.28 2.63 2.70
C PRO A 507 26.54 3.50 2.90
N LEU A 508 27.51 2.98 3.65
CA LEU A 508 28.76 3.67 4.01
C LEU A 508 30.00 2.84 3.66
N ASP A 509 31.12 3.53 3.41
CA ASP A 509 32.45 2.93 3.36
C ASP A 509 33.00 2.62 4.77
N ASP A 510 34.15 1.95 4.83
CA ASP A 510 34.83 1.61 6.10
C ASP A 510 35.30 2.84 6.90
N GLN A 511 35.25 4.03 6.30
CA GLN A 511 35.58 5.32 6.93
C GLN A 511 34.31 6.08 7.38
N GLY A 512 33.11 5.55 7.14
CA GLY A 512 31.83 6.14 7.52
C GLY A 512 31.29 7.20 6.54
N ASN A 513 31.87 7.32 5.34
CA ASN A 513 31.36 8.20 4.29
C ASN A 513 30.26 7.50 3.50
N PRO A 514 29.20 8.20 3.08
CA PRO A 514 28.21 7.66 2.16
C PRO A 514 28.88 7.12 0.90
N LEU A 515 28.51 5.89 0.53
CA LEU A 515 28.91 5.29 -0.73
C LEU A 515 28.15 5.98 -1.87
N PRO A 516 28.81 6.75 -2.74
CA PRO A 516 28.13 7.40 -3.87
C PRO A 516 27.62 6.38 -4.90
N ASP A 517 28.16 5.16 -4.85
CA ASP A 517 27.89 4.02 -5.72
C ASP A 517 26.80 3.06 -5.19
N ARG A 518 26.13 3.41 -4.08
CA ARG A 518 25.03 2.62 -3.54
C ARG A 518 23.84 3.49 -3.14
N PRO A 519 22.60 3.07 -3.45
CA PRO A 519 21.42 3.88 -3.20
C PRO A 519 21.21 4.22 -1.73
N ILE A 520 20.61 5.39 -1.51
CA ILE A 520 19.77 5.60 -0.33
C ILE A 520 18.59 4.65 -0.47
N LEU A 521 18.46 3.71 0.45
CA LEU A 521 17.32 2.80 0.46
C LEU A 521 16.11 3.56 1.03
N PRO A 522 14.92 3.43 0.41
CA PRO A 522 13.77 4.27 0.71
C PRO A 522 13.33 4.12 2.16
N THR A 523 12.64 5.15 2.62
CA THR A 523 12.08 5.22 3.97
C THR A 523 11.06 4.12 4.18
N GLN A 524 11.19 3.41 5.30
CA GLN A 524 10.15 2.52 5.80
C GLN A 524 9.63 2.98 7.15
N THR A 525 8.33 2.79 7.32
CA THR A 525 7.62 3.18 8.53
C THR A 525 7.50 1.97 9.44
N THR A 526 8.01 2.08 10.67
CA THR A 526 7.87 1.03 11.68
C THR A 526 6.39 0.75 11.96
N GLY A 527 6.02 -0.51 12.15
CA GLY A 527 4.63 -0.90 12.47
C GLY A 527 3.68 -0.98 11.27
N THR A 528 4.05 -0.45 10.10
CA THR A 528 3.30 -0.66 8.85
C THR A 528 3.81 -1.84 8.02
N GLY A 529 5.03 -2.31 8.28
CA GLY A 529 5.64 -3.45 7.58
C GLY A 529 4.99 -4.80 7.89
N LEU A 530 5.41 -5.82 7.15
CA LEU A 530 4.90 -7.20 7.12
C LEU A 530 4.55 -7.83 8.48
N PHE A 531 5.30 -7.53 9.55
CA PHE A 531 5.06 -8.12 10.88
C PHE A 531 4.13 -7.28 11.77
N GLY A 532 3.94 -6.00 11.47
CA GLY A 532 3.03 -5.11 12.20
C GLY A 532 3.45 -4.83 13.65
N ASP A 533 4.73 -5.03 13.97
CA ASP A 533 5.28 -5.08 15.33
C ASP A 533 6.15 -3.88 15.71
N GLY A 534 6.22 -2.86 14.84
CA GLY A 534 7.12 -1.71 15.06
C GLY A 534 8.49 -1.84 14.38
N THR A 535 8.66 -2.79 13.46
CA THR A 535 9.93 -3.02 12.75
C THR A 535 9.91 -2.46 11.32
N ALA A 536 11.02 -1.84 10.88
CA ALA A 536 11.29 -1.54 9.46
C ALA A 536 12.20 -2.61 8.84
N MET A 537 11.90 -3.07 7.61
CA MET A 537 12.52 -4.27 7.03
C MET A 537 13.26 -4.02 5.72
N PHE A 538 14.55 -4.32 5.67
CA PHE A 538 15.37 -4.18 4.45
C PHE A 538 15.96 -5.54 4.08
N LEU A 539 15.39 -6.18 3.05
CA LEU A 539 15.74 -7.54 2.66
C LEU A 539 16.69 -7.57 1.46
N GLN A 540 17.52 -8.62 1.41
CA GLN A 540 18.47 -8.86 0.32
C GLN A 540 19.34 -7.63 -0.03
N ILE A 541 19.67 -6.82 0.97
CA ILE A 541 20.57 -5.67 0.81
C ILE A 541 22.03 -6.14 0.80
N ASP A 542 22.91 -5.28 0.32
CA ASP A 542 24.34 -5.56 0.30
C ASP A 542 24.92 -5.61 1.73
N PRO A 543 25.78 -6.57 2.08
CA PRO A 543 26.54 -6.48 3.33
C PRO A 543 27.46 -5.26 3.33
N GLY A 544 27.62 -4.63 4.49
CA GLY A 544 28.44 -3.43 4.66
C GLY A 544 28.01 -2.57 5.83
N TYR A 545 28.64 -1.41 5.95
CA TYR A 545 28.23 -0.39 6.92
C TYR A 545 27.03 0.38 6.38
N TYR A 546 26.07 0.67 7.26
CA TYR A 546 24.92 1.50 6.95
C TYR A 546 24.74 2.56 8.01
N ARG A 547 24.52 3.79 7.58
CA ARG A 547 23.90 4.81 8.41
C ARG A 547 22.40 4.53 8.44
N VAL A 548 21.90 4.20 9.61
CA VAL A 548 20.48 4.11 9.91
C VAL A 548 20.04 5.48 10.37
N MET A 549 19.21 6.15 9.56
CA MET A 549 18.63 7.44 9.90
C MET A 549 17.19 7.20 10.32
N VAL A 550 16.83 7.69 11.50
CA VAL A 550 15.49 7.59 12.04
C VAL A 550 14.95 9.00 12.30
N GLY A 551 13.85 9.34 11.62
CA GLY A 551 13.17 10.64 11.72
C GLY A 551 12.59 11.12 10.38
N GLY A 552 11.45 11.81 10.41
CA GLY A 552 10.77 12.33 9.21
C GLY A 552 9.25 12.39 9.36
N PRO A 553 8.53 13.14 8.49
CA PRO A 553 7.11 13.41 8.68
C PRO A 553 6.26 12.18 8.35
N HIS A 554 5.41 11.74 9.29
CA HIS A 554 4.26 10.87 8.97
C HIS A 554 3.00 11.32 9.73
N LYS A 555 1.86 11.27 9.05
CA LYS A 555 0.58 11.94 9.36
C LYS A 555 -0.25 11.36 10.53
N LYS A 556 0.29 10.50 11.38
CA LYS A 556 -0.48 9.89 12.49
C LYS A 556 0.19 9.85 13.86
N SER A 557 1.52 9.92 13.93
CA SER A 557 2.26 9.87 15.21
C SER A 557 3.05 11.14 15.53
N GLY A 558 3.16 12.09 14.59
CA GLY A 558 3.69 13.43 14.89
C GLY A 558 5.15 13.52 15.35
N VAL A 559 5.98 12.49 15.23
CA VAL A 559 7.38 12.60 15.71
C VAL A 559 8.27 13.33 14.71
N ALA A 560 8.61 14.60 15.01
CA ALA A 560 9.96 15.17 14.93
C ALA A 560 10.01 16.50 15.71
N PRO A 561 11.04 16.79 16.55
CA PRO A 561 12.45 16.58 16.23
C PRO A 561 13.26 15.78 17.28
N GLY A 562 13.92 14.76 16.75
CA GLY A 562 15.15 14.14 17.21
C GLY A 562 15.51 13.12 16.14
N ALA A 563 16.55 13.39 15.34
CA ALA A 563 17.05 12.42 14.39
C ALA A 563 18.06 11.55 15.13
N ALA A 564 17.76 10.26 15.29
CA ALA A 564 18.82 9.32 15.65
C ALA A 564 19.48 8.86 14.36
N GLU A 565 20.80 8.94 14.38
CA GLU A 565 21.63 8.31 13.37
C GLU A 565 22.52 7.29 14.06
N GLY A 566 22.45 6.05 13.58
CA GLY A 566 23.33 4.97 14.01
C GLY A 566 24.14 4.47 12.83
N ILE A 567 25.33 3.94 13.09
CA ILE A 567 26.05 3.15 12.08
C ILE A 567 25.99 1.69 12.52
N VAL A 568 25.50 0.83 11.64
CA VAL A 568 25.43 -0.62 11.84
C VAL A 568 26.28 -1.33 10.80
N LEU A 569 27.04 -2.33 11.22
CA LEU A 569 27.65 -3.29 10.31
C LEU A 569 26.66 -4.40 10.02
N VAL A 570 26.21 -4.48 8.78
CA VAL A 570 25.30 -5.52 8.31
C VAL A 570 26.12 -6.60 7.60
N SER A 571 25.96 -7.84 8.06
CA SER A 571 26.53 -9.06 7.45
C SER A 571 25.42 -9.89 6.81
N SER A 572 25.79 -10.83 5.93
CA SER A 572 24.85 -11.75 5.30
C SER A 572 23.95 -12.47 6.32
N GLY A 573 22.70 -12.74 5.92
CA GLY A 573 21.67 -13.31 6.78
C GLY A 573 20.87 -12.25 7.56
N SER A 574 20.02 -12.72 8.48
CA SER A 574 19.10 -11.87 9.24
C SER A 574 19.73 -11.25 10.48
N GLN A 575 19.52 -9.94 10.67
CA GLN A 575 20.03 -9.17 11.80
C GLN A 575 19.00 -8.18 12.33
N GLY A 576 18.85 -8.13 13.65
CA GLY A 576 18.09 -7.08 14.33
C GLY A 576 18.99 -5.94 14.76
N PHE A 577 18.50 -4.71 14.63
CA PHE A 577 19.16 -3.50 15.07
C PHE A 577 18.16 -2.57 15.75
N THR A 578 18.43 -2.18 16.99
CA THR A 578 17.57 -1.28 17.74
C THR A 578 18.17 0.11 17.75
N VAL A 579 17.37 1.11 17.35
CA VAL A 579 17.75 2.53 17.38
C VAL A 579 17.05 3.21 18.56
N PRO A 580 17.80 3.61 19.61
CA PRO A 580 17.26 4.45 20.67
C PRO A 580 17.13 5.90 20.17
N LEU A 581 15.94 6.47 20.28
CA LEU A 581 15.66 7.87 19.99
C LEU A 581 15.57 8.68 21.28
N ASN A 582 16.45 9.67 21.43
CA ASN A 582 16.29 10.71 22.46
C ASN A 582 15.44 11.84 21.88
N ILE A 583 14.14 11.62 21.86
CA ILE A 583 13.14 12.59 21.41
C ILE A 583 12.43 13.21 22.62
N GLN A 584 12.01 14.46 22.49
CA GLN A 584 10.97 14.97 23.38
C GLN A 584 9.65 14.39 22.88
N LEU A 585 9.16 13.40 23.61
CA LEU A 585 7.82 12.89 23.41
C LEU A 585 6.79 14.01 23.65
N PRO A 586 5.63 13.98 22.98
CA PRO A 586 4.50 14.81 23.38
C PRO A 586 4.28 14.69 24.90
N SER A 587 4.13 15.84 25.55
CA SER A 587 3.76 15.91 26.97
C SER A 587 2.28 16.25 27.06
N ASP A 588 1.57 15.59 27.96
CA ASP A 588 0.24 16.05 28.34
C ASP A 588 0.36 17.47 28.96
N PRO A 589 -0.35 18.48 28.43
CA PRO A 589 -0.31 19.84 28.96
C PRO A 589 -0.94 20.00 30.36
N TYR A 590 -1.68 19.00 30.84
CA TYR A 590 -2.46 19.02 32.08
C TYR A 590 -1.84 18.19 33.22
N GLU A 591 -0.77 17.44 32.96
CA GLU A 591 -0.09 16.66 33.99
C GLU A 591 0.62 17.56 35.05
N PRO A 592 0.65 17.17 36.34
CA PRO A 592 0.10 15.93 36.89
C PRO A 592 -1.41 16.03 37.15
N ASN A 593 -2.20 15.10 36.63
CA ASN A 593 -3.65 15.04 36.87
C ASN A 593 -4.18 13.60 37.10
N ASP A 594 -3.34 12.68 37.60
CA ASP A 594 -3.70 11.28 37.86
C ASP A 594 -4.75 11.01 38.98
N SER A 595 -5.32 12.05 39.61
CA SER A 595 -6.22 11.88 40.74
C SER A 595 -7.16 13.07 40.94
N ALA A 596 -8.28 12.86 41.64
CA ALA A 596 -9.17 13.94 42.06
C ALA A 596 -8.46 15.05 42.88
N SER A 597 -7.35 14.72 43.56
CA SER A 597 -6.58 15.71 44.34
C SER A 597 -5.63 16.58 43.49
N THR A 598 -5.29 16.10 42.30
CA THR A 598 -4.42 16.77 41.31
C THR A 598 -5.19 17.22 40.07
N ALA A 599 -6.52 17.07 40.07
CA ALA A 599 -7.36 17.30 38.91
C ALA A 599 -7.22 18.71 38.31
N THR A 600 -7.14 18.76 36.99
CA THR A 600 -6.99 20.00 36.22
C THR A 600 -8.30 20.79 36.20
N PRO A 601 -8.32 22.07 36.63
CA PRO A 601 -9.52 22.88 36.58
C PRO A 601 -10.01 23.11 35.15
N VAL A 602 -11.28 22.81 34.88
CA VAL A 602 -11.91 22.95 33.56
C VAL A 602 -13.22 23.73 33.64
N THR A 603 -13.64 24.27 32.51
CA THR A 603 -14.88 25.03 32.34
C THR A 603 -15.76 24.40 31.29
N ALA A 604 -17.08 24.47 31.50
CA ALA A 604 -18.03 24.12 30.45
C ALA A 604 -17.96 25.14 29.31
N GLY A 605 -18.20 24.63 28.10
CA GLY A 605 -18.08 25.30 26.83
C GLY A 605 -16.71 25.17 26.14
N THR A 606 -15.87 24.24 26.60
CA THR A 606 -14.47 24.12 26.20
C THR A 606 -14.12 22.66 25.88
N THR A 607 -13.29 22.47 24.85
CA THR A 607 -12.65 21.21 24.48
C THR A 607 -11.21 21.20 24.99
N TYR A 608 -10.83 20.16 25.71
CA TYR A 608 -9.48 19.96 26.24
C TYR A 608 -8.80 18.80 25.53
N LYS A 609 -7.56 18.98 25.06
CA LYS A 609 -6.78 17.90 24.42
C LYS A 609 -5.71 17.34 25.36
N GLY A 610 -5.91 16.12 25.86
CA GLY A 610 -4.99 15.41 26.75
C GLY A 610 -4.23 14.27 26.06
N ILE A 611 -3.33 13.63 26.78
CA ILE A 611 -2.52 12.48 26.37
C ILE A 611 -2.45 11.48 27.54
N ILE A 612 -2.93 10.26 27.34
CA ILE A 612 -2.81 9.15 28.30
C ILE A 612 -1.38 8.60 28.27
N TYR A 613 -0.46 9.29 28.92
CA TYR A 613 0.94 8.90 29.10
C TYR A 613 1.62 9.43 30.36
N ASN A 614 1.81 8.52 31.32
CA ASN A 614 2.65 8.75 32.49
C ASN A 614 3.96 7.95 32.36
N PRO A 615 5.10 8.61 32.05
CA PRO A 615 6.37 7.93 31.83
C PRO A 615 6.95 7.26 33.08
N ASP A 616 6.55 7.69 34.28
CA ASP A 616 7.11 7.20 35.54
C ASP A 616 6.45 5.89 36.00
N THR A 617 5.16 5.71 35.70
CA THR A 617 4.35 4.57 36.16
C THR A 617 4.03 3.59 35.03
N GLY A 618 4.07 4.02 33.76
CA GLY A 618 3.62 3.26 32.61
C GLY A 618 2.10 3.07 32.55
N SER A 619 1.34 3.79 33.36
CA SER A 619 -0.13 3.78 33.41
C SER A 619 -0.61 5.19 33.75
N ASP A 620 -1.59 5.69 32.99
CA ASP A 620 -2.07 7.06 33.12
C ASP A 620 -3.59 7.15 33.09
N VAL A 621 -4.14 8.13 33.81
CA VAL A 621 -5.55 8.48 33.87
C VAL A 621 -5.68 9.97 34.12
N ASP A 622 -6.58 10.65 33.42
CA ASP A 622 -6.70 12.10 33.52
C ASP A 622 -7.89 12.52 34.37
N PHE A 623 -7.65 13.29 35.44
CA PHE A 623 -8.71 13.92 36.21
C PHE A 623 -8.86 15.40 35.89
N TYR A 624 -10.11 15.83 35.71
CA TYR A 624 -10.50 17.22 35.54
C TYR A 624 -11.50 17.65 36.61
N ALA A 625 -11.39 18.88 37.10
CA ALA A 625 -12.26 19.48 38.11
C ALA A 625 -13.20 20.51 37.45
N LEU A 626 -14.47 20.14 37.30
CA LEU A 626 -15.50 20.99 36.71
C LEU A 626 -16.34 21.65 37.79
N THR A 627 -16.48 22.99 37.74
CA THR A 627 -17.44 23.70 38.60
C THR A 627 -18.83 23.64 38.00
N VAL A 628 -19.79 23.11 38.76
CA VAL A 628 -21.17 22.88 38.32
C VAL A 628 -22.18 23.71 39.08
N THR A 629 -23.28 24.03 38.41
CA THR A 629 -24.45 24.72 38.99
C THR A 629 -25.60 23.74 39.18
N ALA A 630 -26.21 23.73 40.36
CA ALA A 630 -27.34 22.87 40.69
C ALA A 630 -28.48 23.04 39.68
N GLY A 631 -28.95 21.93 39.13
CA GLY A 631 -30.02 21.87 38.13
C GLY A 631 -29.57 22.07 36.69
N SER A 632 -28.29 22.41 36.44
CA SER A 632 -27.74 22.44 35.09
C SER A 632 -27.37 21.05 34.62
N GLU A 633 -27.63 20.78 33.34
CA GLU A 633 -27.19 19.58 32.63
C GLU A 633 -25.86 19.86 31.92
N TYR A 634 -24.98 18.87 31.94
CA TYR A 634 -23.67 18.90 31.32
C TYR A 634 -23.52 17.68 30.41
N VAL A 635 -22.96 17.89 29.22
CA VAL A 635 -22.58 16.84 28.27
C VAL A 635 -21.06 16.77 28.22
N LEU A 636 -20.53 15.56 28.37
CA LEU A 636 -19.12 15.25 28.23
C LEU A 636 -18.96 14.27 27.07
N ASN A 637 -18.14 14.63 26.08
CA ASN A 637 -17.75 13.71 25.00
C ASN A 637 -16.24 13.55 24.99
N THR A 638 -15.74 12.37 24.64
CA THR A 638 -14.31 12.14 24.41
C THR A 638 -14.07 11.67 22.99
N GLU A 639 -12.92 12.01 22.43
CA GLU A 639 -12.56 11.62 21.06
C GLU A 639 -11.10 11.22 20.99
N SER A 640 -10.81 10.06 20.41
CA SER A 640 -9.42 9.64 20.18
C SER A 640 -8.81 10.44 19.02
N LEU A 641 -7.86 11.32 19.31
CA LEU A 641 -7.18 12.14 18.31
C LEU A 641 -5.99 11.40 17.67
N SER A 642 -5.31 10.57 18.44
CA SER A 642 -4.18 9.74 18.01
C SER A 642 -4.01 8.54 18.95
N GLY A 643 -3.30 7.51 18.47
CA GLY A 643 -3.09 6.30 19.25
C GLY A 643 -4.29 5.34 19.18
N GLN A 644 -4.28 4.31 20.04
CA GLN A 644 -5.24 3.20 19.98
C GLN A 644 -5.91 3.01 21.34
N MET A 645 -6.72 4.00 21.73
CA MET A 645 -7.37 4.05 23.04
C MET A 645 -8.80 3.51 22.99
N ASP A 646 -9.21 2.90 24.11
CA ASP A 646 -10.59 2.60 24.47
C ASP A 646 -10.99 3.54 25.62
N LEU A 647 -11.44 4.75 25.28
CA LEU A 647 -11.66 5.83 26.22
C LEU A 647 -12.91 5.58 27.06
N ALA A 648 -12.77 5.78 28.38
CA ALA A 648 -13.91 5.79 29.29
C ALA A 648 -13.96 7.08 30.11
N ILE A 649 -15.19 7.57 30.34
CA ILE A 649 -15.48 8.71 31.20
C ILE A 649 -16.14 8.22 32.49
N THR A 650 -15.61 8.66 33.64
CA THR A 650 -16.29 8.53 34.94
C THR A 650 -16.38 9.89 35.62
N VAL A 651 -17.59 10.29 36.01
CA VAL A 651 -17.84 11.51 36.76
C VAL A 651 -18.06 11.17 38.23
N TYR A 652 -17.28 11.78 39.11
CA TYR A 652 -17.36 11.66 40.56
C TYR A 652 -17.95 12.93 41.20
N ALA A 653 -18.67 12.74 42.31
CA ALA A 653 -19.13 13.82 43.18
C ALA A 653 -17.96 14.60 43.80
N SER A 654 -18.28 15.64 44.57
CA SER A 654 -17.29 16.51 45.23
C SER A 654 -16.38 15.82 46.25
N ASP A 655 -16.67 14.57 46.64
CA ASP A 655 -15.79 13.75 47.47
C ASP A 655 -14.68 13.04 46.68
N GLY A 656 -14.69 13.15 45.34
CA GLY A 656 -13.72 12.53 44.45
C GLY A 656 -13.77 11.01 44.36
N THR A 657 -14.81 10.37 44.92
CA THR A 657 -14.90 8.90 45.00
C THR A 657 -16.28 8.34 44.70
N THR A 658 -17.35 9.08 44.96
CA THR A 658 -18.72 8.66 44.65
C THR A 658 -19.01 8.89 43.16
N VAL A 659 -19.14 7.83 42.38
CA VAL A 659 -19.53 7.90 40.96
C VAL A 659 -20.97 8.43 40.84
N ILE A 660 -21.16 9.45 40.01
CA ILE A 660 -22.48 10.05 39.70
C ILE A 660 -22.91 9.80 38.25
N ALA A 661 -21.96 9.58 37.34
CA ALA A 661 -22.21 9.15 35.97
C ALA A 661 -20.97 8.45 35.42
N SER A 662 -21.12 7.53 34.48
CA SER A 662 -19.99 6.90 33.77
C SER A 662 -20.45 6.30 32.46
N ASN A 663 -19.58 6.31 31.47
CA ASN A 663 -19.75 5.56 30.23
C ASN A 663 -18.38 5.19 29.65
N ASP A 664 -18.28 4.01 29.05
CA ASP A 664 -17.07 3.46 28.43
C ASP A 664 -17.21 3.22 26.92
N ASN A 665 -18.42 3.35 26.38
CA ASN A 665 -18.67 3.14 24.97
C ASN A 665 -19.85 4.00 24.52
N ASN A 666 -19.69 4.72 23.42
CA ASN A 666 -20.82 5.34 22.75
C ASN A 666 -21.60 4.35 21.90
N GLN A 667 -20.87 3.55 21.13
CA GLN A 667 -21.40 2.65 20.11
C GLN A 667 -20.55 1.38 20.01
N SER A 668 -20.97 0.45 19.16
CA SER A 668 -20.37 -0.89 19.07
C SER A 668 -18.96 -0.93 18.45
N PHE A 669 -18.36 0.21 18.06
CA PHE A 669 -17.14 0.24 17.23
C PHE A 669 -16.21 1.43 17.44
N THR A 670 -16.56 2.36 18.32
CA THR A 670 -15.73 3.52 18.65
C THR A 670 -15.09 3.30 20.02
N GLY A 671 -13.86 3.77 20.17
CA GLY A 671 -13.14 3.77 21.45
C GLY A 671 -13.32 5.11 22.17
N ASP A 672 -14.46 5.76 21.98
CA ASP A 672 -14.85 7.01 22.64
C ASP A 672 -16.00 6.77 23.63
N ALA A 673 -16.11 7.70 24.57
CA ALA A 673 -17.14 7.70 25.58
C ALA A 673 -17.85 9.04 25.63
N TRP A 674 -19.17 8.96 25.80
CA TRP A 674 -20.04 10.10 26.02
C TRP A 674 -20.90 9.91 27.26
N VAL A 675 -21.12 10.98 28.03
CA VAL A 675 -22.02 10.94 29.18
C VAL A 675 -22.67 12.28 29.45
N SER A 676 -23.95 12.28 29.80
CA SER A 676 -24.65 13.46 30.34
C SER A 676 -25.02 13.29 31.81
N PHE A 677 -25.02 14.38 32.56
CA PHE A 677 -25.49 14.39 33.94
C PHE A 677 -26.07 15.74 34.37
N THR A 678 -27.02 15.72 35.31
CA THR A 678 -27.55 16.93 35.95
C THR A 678 -26.92 17.11 37.32
N ALA A 679 -26.34 18.28 37.59
CA ALA A 679 -25.73 18.57 38.87
C ALA A 679 -26.80 18.70 39.97
N SER A 680 -26.69 17.90 41.03
CA SER A 680 -27.64 17.91 42.15
C SER A 680 -27.40 19.05 43.16
N ALA A 681 -26.20 19.63 43.17
CA ALA A 681 -25.79 20.73 44.03
C ALA A 681 -24.74 21.62 43.32
N ASN A 682 -24.60 22.86 43.78
CA ASN A 682 -23.48 23.71 43.37
C ASN A 682 -22.19 23.15 43.96
N GLY A 683 -21.12 23.12 43.18
CA GLY A 683 -19.82 22.68 43.68
C GLY A 683 -18.90 22.23 42.56
N THR A 684 -17.91 21.43 42.93
CA THR A 684 -16.99 20.80 41.98
C THR A 684 -17.34 19.32 41.83
N VAL A 685 -17.33 18.84 40.60
CA VAL A 685 -17.32 17.41 40.27
C VAL A 685 -15.98 17.08 39.62
N TYR A 686 -15.60 15.80 39.66
CA TYR A 686 -14.36 15.34 39.06
C TYR A 686 -14.66 14.42 37.89
N ILE A 687 -14.13 14.73 36.72
CA ILE A 687 -14.22 13.91 35.51
C ILE A 687 -12.93 13.11 35.44
N ARG A 688 -13.02 11.80 35.21
CA ARG A 688 -11.89 10.93 34.96
C ARG A 688 -11.99 10.39 33.54
N VAL A 689 -10.92 10.54 32.77
CA VAL A 689 -10.72 9.93 31.46
C VAL A 689 -9.65 8.85 31.61
N GLU A 690 -9.85 7.69 30.99
CA GLU A 690 -8.87 6.59 31.00
C GLU A 690 -8.89 5.82 29.68
N ASP A 691 -7.80 5.12 29.37
CA ASP A 691 -7.75 4.07 28.34
C ASP A 691 -7.96 2.68 28.98
N LEU A 692 -9.09 2.03 28.69
CA LEU A 692 -9.45 0.71 29.22
C LEU A 692 -8.59 -0.43 28.65
N ASN A 693 -7.91 -0.23 27.53
CA ASN A 693 -6.90 -1.18 27.05
C ASN A 693 -5.69 -1.25 27.99
N GLY A 694 -5.53 -0.27 28.88
CA GLY A 694 -4.42 -0.16 29.83
C GLY A 694 -3.09 0.19 29.17
N SER A 695 -3.12 0.63 27.91
CA SER A 695 -1.96 1.05 27.13
C SER A 695 -1.70 2.54 27.34
N SER A 696 -0.72 2.90 28.17
CA SER A 696 -0.21 4.28 28.16
C SER A 696 0.76 4.46 26.99
N SER A 697 0.64 5.57 26.27
CA SER A 697 1.51 5.88 25.15
C SER A 697 1.56 7.39 24.93
N PRO A 698 2.74 7.99 24.68
CA PRO A 698 2.85 9.41 24.40
C PRO A 698 2.12 9.84 23.11
N PHE A 699 1.58 8.88 22.36
CA PHE A 699 0.80 9.10 21.14
C PHE A 699 -0.70 8.85 21.35
N ASN A 700 -1.13 8.45 22.55
CA ASN A 700 -2.52 8.23 22.92
C ASN A 700 -3.15 9.57 23.33
N GLY A 701 -3.43 10.41 22.33
CA GLY A 701 -3.97 11.75 22.53
C GLY A 701 -5.48 11.78 22.31
N TYR A 702 -6.23 12.44 23.19
CA TYR A 702 -7.69 12.54 23.10
C TYR A 702 -8.16 13.99 23.20
N ALA A 703 -9.42 14.25 22.81
CA ALA A 703 -10.16 15.44 23.16
C ALA A 703 -11.24 15.10 24.19
N LEU A 704 -11.51 16.01 25.13
CA LEU A 704 -12.64 16.00 26.06
C LEU A 704 -13.45 17.27 25.84
N ASP A 705 -14.64 17.12 25.28
CA ASP A 705 -15.60 18.17 25.02
C ASP A 705 -16.52 18.31 26.23
N ILE A 706 -16.58 19.50 26.83
CA ILE A 706 -17.45 19.79 27.97
C ILE A 706 -18.43 20.87 27.54
N ALA A 707 -19.72 20.54 27.41
CA ALA A 707 -20.74 21.46 26.91
C ALA A 707 -21.86 21.70 27.94
N SER A 708 -22.24 22.97 28.10
CA SER A 708 -23.41 23.42 28.87
C SER A 708 -23.68 24.91 28.58
N PRO A 709 -24.94 25.34 28.36
CA PRO A 709 -26.16 24.58 28.62
C PRO A 709 -26.49 23.58 27.51
N VAL A 710 -27.27 22.56 27.86
CA VAL A 710 -27.94 21.70 26.88
C VAL A 710 -29.23 22.39 26.44
N VAL A 711 -29.39 22.60 25.12
CA VAL A 711 -30.58 23.20 24.52
C VAL A 711 -31.25 22.19 23.60
N ALA A 712 -32.56 22.32 23.42
CA ALA A 712 -33.28 21.52 22.43
C ALA A 712 -33.24 22.20 21.06
N GLU A 713 -33.24 21.40 20.01
CA GLU A 713 -33.49 21.87 18.64
C GLU A 713 -34.86 22.57 18.50
N SER A 714 -35.05 23.31 17.40
CA SER A 714 -36.30 23.99 17.07
C SER A 714 -36.58 23.98 15.57
N GLU A 715 -37.48 23.10 15.14
CA GLU A 715 -37.89 23.00 13.73
C GLU A 715 -38.94 24.04 13.28
N PRO A 716 -38.89 24.51 12.01
CA PRO A 716 -37.85 24.25 11.01
C PRO A 716 -36.59 25.07 11.32
N ASN A 717 -35.41 24.47 11.22
CA ASN A 717 -34.15 25.19 11.46
C ASN A 717 -33.29 25.41 10.19
N GLY A 718 -33.68 24.84 9.04
CA GLY A 718 -32.83 24.91 7.86
C GLY A 718 -33.32 24.03 6.71
N SER A 719 -32.58 24.06 5.59
CA SER A 719 -32.61 23.00 4.58
C SER A 719 -31.35 23.07 3.72
N ALA A 720 -30.90 21.93 3.20
CA ALA A 720 -29.83 21.83 2.24
C ALA A 720 -30.21 20.94 1.04
N SER A 721 -29.33 20.87 0.05
CA SER A 721 -29.46 19.95 -1.08
C SER A 721 -28.20 19.11 -1.16
N VAL A 722 -28.31 17.92 -0.61
CA VAL A 722 -27.23 16.94 -0.42
C VAL A 722 -27.35 15.84 -1.48
N SER A 723 -26.21 15.38 -1.98
CA SER A 723 -26.11 14.16 -2.79
C SER A 723 -24.73 13.53 -2.62
N GLY A 724 -24.68 12.37 -1.99
CA GLY A 724 -23.44 11.82 -1.44
C GLY A 724 -22.81 12.82 -0.49
N THR A 725 -21.52 13.12 -0.69
CA THR A 725 -20.78 14.11 0.10
C THR A 725 -20.87 15.54 -0.47
N ASN A 726 -21.66 15.76 -1.52
CA ASN A 726 -21.78 17.05 -2.17
C ASN A 726 -22.97 17.85 -1.63
N ILE A 727 -22.69 19.01 -1.04
CA ILE A 727 -23.70 19.98 -0.59
C ILE A 727 -23.79 21.10 -1.64
N SER A 728 -24.86 21.08 -2.43
CA SER A 728 -25.01 21.96 -3.60
C SER A 728 -25.69 23.30 -3.29
N SER A 729 -26.50 23.37 -2.23
CA SER A 729 -27.11 24.61 -1.73
C SER A 729 -27.54 24.46 -0.28
N VAL A 730 -27.55 25.57 0.46
CA VAL A 730 -27.97 25.64 1.88
C VAL A 730 -28.85 26.89 2.10
N ASP A 731 -29.98 26.74 2.79
CA ASP A 731 -30.89 27.82 3.19
C ASP A 731 -30.76 28.15 4.69
N PHE A 732 -30.05 29.23 4.98
CA PHE A 732 -29.81 29.70 6.35
C PHE A 732 -30.98 30.48 6.98
N THR A 733 -32.12 30.65 6.30
CA THR A 733 -33.20 31.58 6.72
C THR A 733 -33.76 31.28 8.10
N ASN A 734 -33.86 30.00 8.46
CA ASN A 734 -34.41 29.55 9.74
C ASN A 734 -33.36 29.06 10.74
N ALA A 735 -32.07 29.28 10.46
CA ALA A 735 -30.98 28.75 11.28
C ALA A 735 -31.18 29.04 12.77
N GLN A 736 -31.09 28.00 13.61
CA GLN A 736 -31.29 28.12 15.05
C GLN A 736 -30.09 28.82 15.69
N GLY A 737 -30.32 29.90 16.43
CA GLY A 737 -29.28 30.58 17.19
C GLY A 737 -28.81 29.77 18.40
N VAL A 738 -27.52 29.44 18.45
CA VAL A 738 -26.88 28.71 19.56
C VAL A 738 -25.66 29.49 20.07
N ALA A 739 -25.40 29.43 21.36
CA ALA A 739 -24.22 30.06 21.95
C ALA A 739 -23.02 29.10 21.87
N LEU A 740 -21.83 29.64 21.59
CA LEU A 740 -20.58 28.90 21.76
C LEU A 740 -20.50 28.39 23.21
N GLY A 741 -20.19 27.11 23.34
CA GLY A 741 -20.11 26.34 24.57
C GLY A 741 -21.36 25.51 24.91
N SER A 742 -22.39 25.55 24.07
CA SER A 742 -23.64 24.79 24.28
C SER A 742 -23.56 23.39 23.67
N ALA A 743 -24.40 22.48 24.19
CA ALA A 743 -24.78 21.26 23.50
C ALA A 743 -26.21 21.39 22.96
N VAL A 744 -26.49 20.82 21.81
CA VAL A 744 -27.85 20.78 21.23
C VAL A 744 -28.32 19.33 21.16
N ASN A 745 -29.39 18.99 21.87
CA ASN A 745 -30.11 17.75 21.65
C ASN A 745 -30.98 17.93 20.40
N ALA A 746 -30.65 17.20 19.34
CA ALA A 746 -31.23 17.34 18.02
C ALA A 746 -31.57 15.98 17.39
N SER A 747 -32.25 16.02 16.25
CA SER A 747 -32.69 14.87 15.49
C SER A 747 -32.86 15.23 14.02
N ILE A 748 -32.15 14.50 13.17
CA ILE A 748 -32.40 14.50 11.72
C ILE A 748 -33.71 13.73 11.49
N SER A 749 -34.85 14.41 11.44
CA SER A 749 -36.15 13.78 11.24
C SER A 749 -37.22 14.76 10.78
N PRO A 750 -37.86 14.53 9.61
CA PRO A 750 -37.90 13.28 8.84
C PRO A 750 -36.65 13.06 7.96
N ALA A 751 -36.60 11.99 7.16
CA ALA A 751 -35.48 11.79 6.22
C ALA A 751 -35.34 12.97 5.25
N GLY A 752 -34.12 13.47 5.07
CA GLY A 752 -33.83 14.69 4.31
C GLY A 752 -34.03 15.99 5.09
N ASP A 753 -34.09 15.88 6.42
CA ASP A 753 -33.95 17.01 7.34
C ASP A 753 -32.49 17.46 7.41
N ASP A 754 -32.27 18.77 7.51
CA ASP A 754 -30.93 19.36 7.51
C ASP A 754 -30.87 20.43 8.60
N ASP A 755 -30.03 20.18 9.59
CA ASP A 755 -29.98 21.00 10.78
C ASP A 755 -28.97 22.13 10.65
N ILE A 756 -29.43 23.38 10.75
CA ILE A 756 -28.57 24.55 10.61
C ILE A 756 -28.59 25.37 11.89
N PHE A 757 -27.41 25.50 12.50
CA PHE A 757 -27.19 26.30 13.69
C PHE A 757 -26.37 27.55 13.34
N MET A 758 -26.76 28.71 13.87
CA MET A 758 -26.00 29.95 13.75
C MET A 758 -25.35 30.31 15.09
N LEU A 759 -24.09 30.72 15.05
CA LEU A 759 -23.37 31.21 16.21
C LEU A 759 -22.44 32.37 15.85
N THR A 760 -22.10 33.19 16.84
CA THR A 760 -21.14 34.28 16.68
C THR A 760 -19.76 33.80 17.12
N LEU A 761 -18.78 33.87 16.22
CA LEU A 761 -17.40 33.50 16.49
C LEU A 761 -16.49 34.74 16.46
N THR A 762 -15.42 34.67 17.25
CA THR A 762 -14.35 35.68 17.26
C THR A 762 -13.15 35.15 16.49
N ALA A 763 -12.54 35.99 15.65
CA ALA A 763 -11.37 35.67 14.86
C ALA A 763 -10.27 35.05 15.73
N GLY A 764 -9.68 33.95 15.26
CA GLY A 764 -8.63 33.23 15.98
C GLY A 764 -9.11 32.31 17.11
N THR A 765 -10.40 32.30 17.45
CA THR A 765 -10.96 31.34 18.41
C THR A 765 -11.39 30.07 17.69
N THR A 766 -10.70 28.95 17.93
CA THR A 766 -11.01 27.69 17.27
C THR A 766 -12.31 27.09 17.82
N LEU A 767 -13.30 26.93 16.93
CA LEU A 767 -14.52 26.18 17.16
C LEU A 767 -14.23 24.69 16.97
N VAL A 768 -14.64 23.87 17.93
CA VAL A 768 -14.79 22.43 17.77
C VAL A 768 -16.28 22.16 17.59
N VAL A 769 -16.60 21.48 16.49
CA VAL A 769 -17.95 20.98 16.22
C VAL A 769 -17.86 19.48 16.28
N ASP A 770 -18.60 18.90 17.22
CA ASP A 770 -18.57 17.48 17.48
C ASP A 770 -19.99 16.93 17.55
N VAL A 771 -20.25 15.86 16.81
CA VAL A 771 -21.58 15.27 16.69
C VAL A 771 -21.55 13.91 17.32
N GLU A 772 -22.41 13.73 18.31
CA GLU A 772 -22.57 12.46 19.00
C GLU A 772 -23.92 11.83 18.68
N THR A 773 -24.00 10.61 18.15
CA THR A 773 -25.31 10.02 17.84
C THR A 773 -25.89 9.20 18.99
N VAL A 774 -27.17 9.42 19.31
CA VAL A 774 -27.80 8.84 20.51
C VAL A 774 -28.99 7.92 20.19
N ASN A 775 -28.94 6.69 20.73
CA ASN A 775 -29.91 5.59 20.53
C ASN A 775 -29.85 4.92 19.14
N SER A 776 -30.44 3.71 19.04
CA SER A 776 -30.41 2.88 17.82
C SER A 776 -30.98 3.60 16.59
N GLY A 777 -30.17 3.71 15.54
CA GLY A 777 -30.47 4.41 14.30
C GLY A 777 -29.19 4.93 13.65
N GLU A 778 -28.32 5.57 14.45
CA GLU A 778 -26.95 6.02 14.11
C GLU A 778 -26.88 6.71 12.73
N PRO A 779 -27.31 7.98 12.65
CA PRO A 779 -27.20 8.74 11.42
C PRO A 779 -25.74 8.88 11.02
N ASP A 780 -25.49 8.72 9.72
CA ASP A 780 -24.18 8.97 9.16
C ASP A 780 -24.01 10.47 8.95
N THR A 781 -23.44 11.14 9.95
CA THR A 781 -23.52 12.60 10.02
C THR A 781 -22.45 13.25 9.16
N MET A 782 -22.82 14.30 8.42
CA MET A 782 -21.89 15.20 7.75
C MET A 782 -21.96 16.57 8.39
N LEU A 783 -20.80 17.20 8.55
CA LEU A 783 -20.62 18.53 9.08
C LEU A 783 -20.07 19.49 8.04
N ALA A 784 -20.65 20.69 7.97
CA ALA A 784 -20.10 21.80 7.21
C ALA A 784 -20.19 23.10 7.99
N VAL A 785 -19.17 23.95 7.87
CA VAL A 785 -19.19 25.32 8.39
C VAL A 785 -19.25 26.29 7.22
N TYR A 786 -20.15 27.27 7.31
CA TYR A 786 -20.31 28.35 6.34
C TYR A 786 -20.04 29.71 6.98
N ASP A 787 -19.42 30.60 6.20
CA ASP A 787 -19.28 32.01 6.58
C ASP A 787 -20.59 32.80 6.35
N SER A 788 -20.61 34.06 6.80
CA SER A 788 -21.76 34.96 6.61
C SER A 788 -22.12 35.27 5.15
N ALA A 789 -21.24 34.97 4.19
CA ALA A 789 -21.48 35.12 2.76
C ALA A 789 -22.02 33.83 2.11
N GLY A 790 -22.17 32.74 2.89
CA GLY A 790 -22.63 31.44 2.43
C GLY A 790 -21.54 30.59 1.78
N ASN A 791 -20.27 30.93 1.95
CA ASN A 791 -19.18 30.09 1.46
C ASN A 791 -18.88 28.99 2.48
N GLN A 792 -18.74 27.75 2.01
CA GLN A 792 -18.25 26.65 2.84
C GLN A 792 -16.78 26.88 3.20
N VAL A 793 -16.47 26.95 4.49
CA VAL A 793 -15.13 27.23 5.03
C VAL A 793 -14.51 26.05 5.76
N ALA A 794 -15.32 25.06 6.15
CA ALA A 794 -14.87 23.76 6.63
C ALA A 794 -15.91 22.69 6.30
N PHE A 795 -15.47 21.44 6.18
CA PHE A 795 -16.32 20.28 5.98
C PHE A 795 -15.62 19.04 6.52
N ASN A 796 -16.38 18.16 7.14
CA ASN A 796 -15.97 16.80 7.46
C ASN A 796 -17.20 15.88 7.38
N ASP A 797 -17.04 14.68 6.85
CA ASP A 797 -18.10 13.67 6.73
C ASP A 797 -17.90 12.46 7.64
N ASP A 798 -16.68 12.22 8.15
CA ASP A 798 -16.41 11.19 9.14
C ASP A 798 -15.16 11.57 9.98
N PHE A 799 -15.14 11.26 11.27
CA PHE A 799 -13.97 11.43 12.14
C PHE A 799 -13.61 10.14 12.87
N THR A 800 -14.52 9.63 13.71
CA THR A 800 -14.46 8.33 14.36
C THR A 800 -15.74 7.58 13.99
N GLY A 801 -15.63 6.36 13.45
CA GLY A 801 -16.82 5.63 13.00
C GLY A 801 -17.59 6.38 11.90
N ARG A 802 -18.81 6.84 12.23
CA ARG A 802 -19.75 7.56 11.33
C ARG A 802 -20.10 8.97 11.82
N GLU A 803 -19.43 9.39 12.89
CA GLU A 803 -19.62 10.71 13.49
C GLU A 803 -18.69 11.71 12.85
N SER A 804 -19.26 12.84 12.49
CA SER A 804 -18.48 13.96 11.99
C SER A 804 -18.02 14.83 13.14
N ARG A 805 -16.73 15.15 13.11
CA ARG A 805 -16.12 16.18 13.96
C ARG A 805 -15.24 17.09 13.12
N LEU A 806 -15.23 18.38 13.39
CA LEU A 806 -14.28 19.30 12.74
C LEU A 806 -13.77 20.38 13.68
N GLU A 807 -12.61 20.91 13.35
CA GLU A 807 -12.02 22.07 14.01
C GLU A 807 -11.90 23.21 12.99
N PHE A 808 -12.44 24.38 13.33
CA PHE A 808 -12.44 25.54 12.46
C PHE A 808 -12.00 26.80 13.20
N THR A 809 -11.01 27.51 12.64
CA THR A 809 -10.56 28.80 13.18
C THR A 809 -10.98 29.93 12.25
N PRO A 810 -11.92 30.79 12.65
CA PRO A 810 -12.38 31.90 11.83
C PRO A 810 -11.28 32.94 11.63
N SER A 811 -11.17 33.46 10.41
CA SER A 811 -10.23 34.54 10.07
C SER A 811 -10.79 35.94 10.36
N ALA A 812 -12.09 36.05 10.67
CA ALA A 812 -12.78 37.29 10.98
C ALA A 812 -13.86 37.07 12.04
N ASP A 813 -14.16 38.11 12.81
CA ASP A 813 -15.31 38.11 13.71
C ASP A 813 -16.60 38.07 12.87
N GLY A 814 -17.58 37.27 13.28
CA GLY A 814 -18.86 37.28 12.59
C GLY A 814 -19.78 36.11 12.94
N THR A 815 -20.90 36.09 12.24
CA THR A 815 -21.84 34.96 12.25
C THR A 815 -21.35 33.88 11.31
N TYR A 816 -21.32 32.66 11.83
CA TYR A 816 -21.04 31.44 11.09
C TYR A 816 -22.23 30.49 11.24
N TYR A 817 -22.38 29.58 10.26
CA TYR A 817 -23.43 28.57 10.25
C TYR A 817 -22.79 27.19 10.27
N VAL A 818 -23.31 26.32 11.12
CA VAL A 818 -22.96 24.90 11.20
C VAL A 818 -24.13 24.12 10.64
N LEU A 819 -23.89 23.37 9.57
CA LEU A 819 -24.81 22.40 9.02
C LEU A 819 -24.45 21.03 9.57
N VAL A 820 -25.45 20.34 10.13
CA VAL A 820 -25.44 18.90 10.40
C VAL A 820 -26.48 18.27 9.50
N THR A 821 -26.08 17.28 8.72
CA THR A 821 -27.00 16.53 7.85
C THR A 821 -26.62 15.06 7.84
N ALA A 822 -27.49 14.21 7.31
CA ALA A 822 -27.17 12.81 7.11
C ALA A 822 -26.69 12.57 5.68
N TRP A 823 -25.67 11.75 5.52
CA TRP A 823 -25.26 11.24 4.23
C TRP A 823 -26.40 10.40 3.61
N ASP A 824 -26.76 10.73 2.37
CA ASP A 824 -27.90 10.15 1.65
C ASP A 824 -27.51 9.06 0.64
N GLY A 825 -26.21 8.74 0.54
CA GLY A 825 -25.73 7.56 -0.18
C GLY A 825 -25.96 6.34 0.70
N ASP A 826 -26.58 5.28 0.22
CA ASP A 826 -26.77 4.09 1.07
C ASP A 826 -25.41 3.48 1.46
N ALA A 827 -25.19 3.16 2.74
CA ALA A 827 -24.34 2.06 3.22
C ALA A 827 -24.38 1.98 4.75
N GLY A 828 -25.55 1.62 5.28
CA GLY A 828 -25.69 1.08 6.64
C GLY A 828 -25.84 2.07 7.79
N GLY A 829 -25.67 3.38 7.58
CA GLY A 829 -26.11 4.42 8.52
C GLY A 829 -27.55 4.83 8.25
N SER A 830 -28.28 5.30 9.27
CA SER A 830 -29.62 5.83 9.03
C SER A 830 -29.54 7.23 8.40
N THR A 831 -30.52 7.60 7.58
CA THR A 831 -30.70 8.99 7.12
C THR A 831 -31.49 9.83 8.12
N THR A 832 -31.78 9.25 9.29
CA THR A 832 -32.51 9.87 10.38
C THR A 832 -31.97 9.40 11.73
N GLY A 833 -32.05 10.23 12.75
CA GLY A 833 -31.69 9.80 14.09
C GLY A 833 -31.42 10.97 15.02
N ASN A 834 -31.42 10.67 16.30
CA ASN A 834 -31.10 11.66 17.31
C ASN A 834 -29.58 11.80 17.44
N TYR A 835 -29.14 13.01 17.69
CA TYR A 835 -27.74 13.29 17.98
C TYR A 835 -27.64 14.45 18.98
N VAL A 836 -26.46 14.61 19.54
CA VAL A 836 -26.07 15.71 20.41
C VAL A 836 -24.94 16.45 19.72
N LEU A 837 -25.16 17.71 19.37
CA LEU A 837 -24.15 18.58 18.80
C LEU A 837 -23.44 19.36 19.91
N SER A 838 -22.15 19.14 20.08
CA SER A 838 -21.29 19.97 20.92
C SER A 838 -20.65 21.08 20.09
N LEU A 839 -20.86 22.33 20.51
CA LEU A 839 -20.25 23.51 19.90
C LEU A 839 -19.34 24.18 20.91
N THR A 840 -18.10 23.71 21.03
CA THR A 840 -17.17 24.11 22.09
C THR A 840 -16.02 24.94 21.53
N GLN A 841 -15.36 25.69 22.42
CA GLN A 841 -14.12 26.37 22.11
C GLN A 841 -12.94 25.44 22.42
N LEU A 842 -11.96 25.31 21.52
CA LEU A 842 -10.72 24.59 21.83
C LEU A 842 -9.90 25.36 22.87
N ASP A 843 -9.48 24.66 23.94
CA ASP A 843 -8.45 25.15 24.85
C ASP A 843 -7.09 25.12 24.16
N VAL A 844 -6.33 26.21 24.31
CA VAL A 844 -4.97 26.33 23.78
C VAL A 844 -4.06 26.68 24.95
N PRO A 845 -3.67 25.68 25.77
CA PRO A 845 -2.89 25.88 26.99
C PRO A 845 -1.47 26.41 26.76
#